data_AF-A0A2A3LCN9-F1
#
_entry.id   AF-A0A2A3LCN9-F1
#
_cell.length_a   1.000
_cell.length_b   1.000
_cell.length_c   1.000
_cell.angle_alpha   90.00
_cell.angle_beta   90.00
_cell.angle_gamma   90.00
#
_symmetry.space_group_name_H-M   'P 1'
#
loop_
_entity.id
_entity.type
_entity.pdbx_description
1 polymer ?
#
loop_
_entity_poly.entity_id
_entity_poly.type
_entity_poly.pdbx_seq_one_letter_code
_entity_poly.pdbx_strand_id
1 'polypeptide(L)'
;MPLSAGTIVAGYRIERVLGSGGMGVVYLARHRTLPRSDALKILSAELSVDAEFRARFTREADLAATLNHPNIVTIYDRGETEEGQLWIAMEFVDGAAANSEITAAQMTSARAVHITTEVAKALDYAHSRHLLHRDIKPGNFLLSGPAGDQERVKLADFGIARALDDATNLTATGSLLFTAAYAAPEAVQGAEVDHRADVYALGCSLFRLLTGRTPYAEFSNMSAMLMAHVMQPIPRATAIAPNLPPAIDDVIVHALAKNPDERYQSAGALAAAAGAALRGHPPTAPPPEVTRDWSTPAPAYPHQLLHPPAATGPTVPTPARAPGPPPPPRFFDPQLRGPTLPPSPPPVTQTGRRRGRRRRALILGALSLVAIVAVAAVLTVSLLGHRGAELPPYQAQSLDGKYGTVQLDHRPQSIAALGPGDPDAVLSLGVQPVAIGGLAGKLPSWLQDMVHSSPPVLAIPDPVAVAAAKPDLIIDTGDVDKATYDKLSAIAPTLTRTPDDSAQPWTWQTQLSWIAKALGRDATAKTLIDTASAQQTKIRSDHPAFTGKTITVVNYSDTAGTVAARESPPTSYLEGIGFAYNTHYDRNTGAPPDTPVDLTRNPAYLVTSTDVVIVARTDKDAGGGGFHGLPVIFSAYSGVLVIIDDPATITALQTGGPAATKFLNTTLVNTLADQIH
;
A
#
# COMPACT_ATOMS: atom_id res chain seq x y z
N MET A 1 1.46 14.35 25.07
CA MET A 1 1.92 13.68 26.32
C MET A 1 0.70 13.29 27.14
N PRO A 2 0.71 12.18 27.90
CA PRO A 2 -0.43 11.78 28.72
C PRO A 2 -0.72 12.81 29.82
N LEU A 3 -2.00 13.00 30.15
CA LEU A 3 -2.45 13.94 31.17
C LEU A 3 -2.01 13.49 32.56
N SER A 4 -1.64 14.46 33.41
CA SER A 4 -1.20 14.19 34.78
C SER A 4 -2.40 13.93 35.70
N ALA A 5 -2.20 13.12 36.75
CA ALA A 5 -3.20 12.93 37.79
C ALA A 5 -3.63 14.27 38.40
N GLY A 6 -4.93 14.43 38.66
CA GLY A 6 -5.54 15.67 39.14
C GLY A 6 -5.99 16.63 38.04
N THR A 7 -5.55 16.45 36.79
CA THR A 7 -6.03 17.24 35.65
C THR A 7 -7.55 17.07 35.51
N ILE A 8 -8.26 18.16 35.22
CA ILE A 8 -9.69 18.12 34.94
C ILE A 8 -9.88 18.26 33.43
N VAL A 9 -10.54 17.29 32.80
CA VAL A 9 -10.89 17.34 31.38
C VAL A 9 -12.34 16.94 31.23
N ALA A 10 -13.11 17.75 30.51
CA ALA A 10 -14.55 17.59 30.39
C ALA A 10 -15.17 17.31 31.76
N GLY A 11 -14.84 18.10 32.79
CA GLY A 11 -15.31 17.93 34.16
C GLY A 11 -14.89 16.66 34.92
N TYR A 12 -14.28 15.66 34.27
CA TYR A 12 -13.74 14.46 34.91
C TYR A 12 -12.36 14.75 35.49
N ARG A 13 -12.06 14.22 36.67
CA ARG A 13 -10.73 14.36 37.28
C ARG A 13 -9.89 13.12 37.00
N ILE A 14 -8.80 13.28 36.24
CA ILE A 14 -7.90 12.17 35.89
C ILE A 14 -7.23 11.61 37.17
N GLU A 15 -7.30 10.30 37.35
CA GLU A 15 -6.65 9.59 38.46
C GLU A 15 -5.34 8.93 37.99
N ARG A 16 -5.39 8.17 36.88
CA ARG A 16 -4.23 7.52 36.28
C ARG A 16 -4.50 7.11 34.82
N VAL A 17 -3.45 6.79 34.08
CA VAL A 17 -3.56 6.17 32.75
C VAL A 17 -3.91 4.68 32.90
N LEU A 18 -4.87 4.21 32.10
CA LEU A 18 -5.23 2.80 31.94
C LEU A 18 -4.55 2.16 30.73
N GLY A 19 -4.41 2.92 29.64
CA GLY A 19 -3.72 2.48 28.43
C GLY A 19 -3.55 3.61 27.43
N SER A 20 -2.65 3.43 26.45
CA SER A 20 -2.39 4.38 25.37
C SER A 20 -2.18 3.65 24.06
N GLY A 21 -2.71 4.19 22.95
CA GLY A 21 -2.54 3.65 21.61
C GLY A 21 -2.67 4.73 20.53
N GLY A 22 -2.63 4.33 19.25
CA GLY A 22 -2.65 5.28 18.12
C GLY A 22 -3.88 6.19 18.07
N MET A 23 -5.03 5.71 18.56
CA MET A 23 -6.28 6.48 18.57
C MET A 23 -6.42 7.45 19.75
N GLY A 24 -5.59 7.33 20.79
CA GLY A 24 -5.73 8.13 22.00
C GLY A 24 -5.27 7.45 23.28
N VAL A 25 -5.65 8.04 24.41
CA VAL A 25 -5.27 7.58 25.75
C VAL A 25 -6.52 7.35 26.58
N VAL A 26 -6.57 6.21 27.28
CA VAL A 26 -7.64 5.85 28.20
C VAL A 26 -7.16 6.11 29.63
N TYR A 27 -7.97 6.84 30.39
CA TYR A 27 -7.70 7.21 31.77
C TYR A 27 -8.74 6.62 32.69
N LEU A 28 -8.32 6.27 33.90
CA LEU A 28 -9.24 6.15 35.02
C LEU A 28 -9.51 7.57 35.49
N ALA A 29 -10.77 7.98 35.50
CA ALA A 29 -11.14 9.34 35.85
C ALA A 29 -12.33 9.35 36.81
N ARG A 30 -12.22 10.14 37.87
CA ARG A 30 -13.30 10.31 38.84
C ARG A 30 -14.45 11.07 38.19
N HIS A 31 -15.65 10.52 38.34
CA HIS A 31 -16.87 11.14 37.81
C HIS A 31 -17.08 12.51 38.46
N ARG A 32 -17.66 13.44 37.70
CA ARG A 32 -17.80 14.86 38.06
C ARG A 32 -18.61 15.06 39.35
N THR A 33 -19.64 14.24 39.53
CA THR A 33 -20.66 14.39 40.59
C THR A 33 -20.99 13.10 41.34
N LEU A 34 -20.62 11.93 40.81
CA LEU A 34 -21.01 10.63 41.36
C LEU A 34 -19.82 10.01 42.09
N PRO A 35 -20.04 9.23 43.15
CA PRO A 35 -18.96 8.58 43.89
C PRO A 35 -18.45 7.32 43.17
N ARG A 36 -18.10 7.44 41.89
CA ARG A 36 -17.53 6.38 41.05
C ARG A 36 -16.41 6.92 40.15
N SER A 37 -15.59 6.02 39.62
CA SER A 37 -14.64 6.32 38.55
C SER A 37 -15.08 5.64 37.26
N ASP A 38 -14.89 6.34 36.16
CA ASP A 38 -15.22 5.88 34.81
C ASP A 38 -13.92 5.76 33.99
N ALA A 39 -13.94 4.97 32.93
CA ALA A 39 -12.88 4.96 31.94
C ALA A 39 -13.13 6.09 30.93
N LEU A 40 -12.20 7.04 30.83
CA LEU A 40 -12.30 8.19 29.93
C LEU A 40 -11.26 8.03 28.81
N LYS A 41 -11.73 7.78 27.58
CA LYS A 41 -10.88 7.74 26.39
C LYS A 41 -10.88 9.12 25.74
N ILE A 42 -9.70 9.73 25.64
CA ILE A 42 -9.49 11.00 24.96
C ILE A 42 -8.72 10.72 23.67
N LEU A 43 -9.29 11.14 22.55
CA LEU A 43 -8.75 10.87 21.23
C LEU A 43 -7.58 11.80 20.90
N SER A 44 -6.69 11.38 19.99
CA SER A 44 -5.59 12.24 19.55
C SER A 44 -6.12 13.53 18.91
N ALA A 45 -5.34 14.62 19.02
CA ALA A 45 -5.71 15.90 18.42
C ALA A 45 -5.84 15.78 16.89
N GLU A 46 -4.95 15.00 16.26
CA GLU A 46 -4.96 14.73 14.81
C GLU A 46 -6.27 14.09 14.33
N LEU A 47 -6.79 13.08 15.04
CA LEU A 47 -8.08 12.47 14.70
C LEU A 47 -9.26 13.38 15.01
N SER A 48 -9.12 14.23 16.02
CA SER A 48 -10.21 15.10 16.48
C SER A 48 -10.47 16.30 15.55
N VAL A 49 -9.49 16.71 14.73
CA VAL A 49 -9.65 17.82 13.77
C VAL A 49 -10.26 17.39 12.42
N ASP A 50 -10.29 16.09 12.13
CA ASP A 50 -10.94 15.56 10.93
C ASP A 50 -12.47 15.58 11.11
N ALA A 51 -13.14 16.36 10.27
CA ALA A 51 -14.59 16.56 10.31
C ALA A 51 -15.37 15.28 9.96
N GLU A 52 -14.85 14.45 9.06
CA GLU A 52 -15.49 13.18 8.65
C GLU A 52 -15.34 12.14 9.76
N PHE A 53 -14.13 12.02 10.33
CA PHE A 53 -13.88 11.17 11.49
C PHE A 53 -14.79 11.57 12.66
N ARG A 54 -14.90 12.87 12.95
CA ARG A 54 -15.73 13.39 14.04
C ARG A 54 -17.22 13.06 13.88
N ALA A 55 -17.77 13.24 12.68
CA ALA A 55 -19.17 12.91 12.39
C ALA A 55 -19.43 11.41 12.58
N ARG A 56 -18.50 10.55 12.11
CA ARG A 56 -18.57 9.10 12.30
C ARG A 56 -18.44 8.69 13.76
N PHE A 57 -17.45 9.20 14.48
CA PHE A 57 -17.26 8.94 15.91
C PHE A 57 -18.53 9.25 16.71
N THR A 58 -19.14 10.41 16.45
CA THR A 58 -20.40 10.84 17.08
C THR A 58 -21.51 9.83 16.80
N ARG A 59 -21.71 9.44 15.54
CA ARG A 59 -22.74 8.48 15.12
C ARG A 59 -22.54 7.09 15.73
N GLU A 60 -21.32 6.56 15.67
CA GLU A 60 -20.99 5.23 16.20
C GLU A 60 -21.12 5.18 17.72
N ALA A 61 -20.65 6.22 18.42
CA ALA A 61 -20.80 6.33 19.86
C ALA A 61 -22.28 6.45 20.29
N ASP A 62 -23.11 7.16 19.50
CA ASP A 62 -24.57 7.22 19.75
C ASP A 62 -25.24 5.86 19.60
N LEU A 63 -24.89 5.11 18.55
CA LEU A 63 -25.41 3.76 18.33
C LEU A 63 -24.97 2.81 19.45
N ALA A 64 -23.68 2.83 19.80
CA ALA A 64 -23.12 1.98 20.85
C ALA A 64 -23.68 2.33 22.24
N ALA A 65 -24.02 3.59 22.51
CA ALA A 65 -24.67 4.01 23.76
C ALA A 65 -26.09 3.42 23.95
N THR A 66 -26.73 2.93 22.88
CA THR A 66 -28.03 2.24 22.98
C THR A 66 -27.93 0.80 23.49
N LEU A 67 -26.71 0.24 23.54
CA LEU A 67 -26.49 -1.14 23.96
C LEU A 67 -26.56 -1.26 25.48
N ASN A 68 -27.43 -2.14 25.97
CA ASN A 68 -27.51 -2.49 27.39
C ASN A 68 -27.47 -4.02 27.53
N HIS A 69 -26.29 -4.54 27.85
CA HIS A 69 -26.05 -5.97 27.98
C HIS A 69 -24.96 -6.24 29.02
N PRO A 70 -25.07 -7.26 29.88
CA PRO A 70 -24.10 -7.54 30.94
C PRO A 70 -22.66 -7.74 30.42
N ASN A 71 -22.53 -8.31 29.21
CA ASN A 71 -21.23 -8.56 28.56
C ASN A 71 -20.75 -7.43 27.63
N ILE A 72 -21.40 -6.25 27.64
CA ILE A 72 -20.94 -5.07 26.88
C ILE A 72 -20.50 -3.98 27.87
N VAL A 73 -19.41 -3.30 27.58
CA VAL A 73 -18.99 -2.10 28.33
C VAL A 73 -19.96 -0.97 28.04
N THR A 74 -20.58 -0.43 29.10
CA THR A 74 -21.58 0.63 28.93
C THR A 74 -20.91 1.95 28.57
N ILE A 75 -21.39 2.65 27.54
CA ILE A 75 -21.00 4.03 27.25
C ILE A 75 -21.92 4.96 28.06
N TYR A 76 -21.31 5.87 28.81
CA TYR A 76 -22.05 6.81 29.67
C TYR A 76 -22.23 8.18 29.03
N ASP A 77 -21.19 8.71 28.40
CA ASP A 77 -21.21 10.06 27.85
C ASP A 77 -20.13 10.23 26.76
N ARG A 78 -20.28 11.22 25.90
CA ARG A 78 -19.27 11.61 24.90
C ARG A 78 -19.30 13.11 24.67
N GLY A 79 -18.21 13.66 24.17
CA GLY A 79 -18.19 15.06 23.79
C GLY A 79 -16.85 15.52 23.26
N GLU A 80 -16.63 16.82 23.39
CA GLU A 80 -15.42 17.51 22.96
C GLU A 80 -14.82 18.29 24.15
N THR A 81 -13.50 18.43 24.21
CA THR A 81 -12.80 19.29 25.18
C THR A 81 -12.81 20.75 24.70
N GLU A 82 -12.39 21.69 25.55
CA GLU A 82 -12.26 23.10 25.15
C GLU A 82 -11.23 23.30 24.02
N GLU A 83 -10.22 22.43 23.97
CA GLU A 83 -9.18 22.39 22.95
C GLU A 83 -9.59 21.62 21.68
N GLY A 84 -10.83 21.14 21.63
CA GLY A 84 -11.42 20.51 20.46
C GLY A 84 -11.16 19.00 20.33
N GLN A 85 -10.67 18.34 21.38
CA GLN A 85 -10.41 16.89 21.34
C GLN A 85 -11.67 16.10 21.67
N LEU A 86 -11.94 15.04 20.90
CA LEU A 86 -13.07 14.15 21.18
C LEU A 86 -12.77 13.27 22.40
N TRP A 87 -13.79 13.01 23.20
CA TRP A 87 -13.70 12.11 24.35
C TRP A 87 -14.97 11.26 24.50
N ILE A 88 -14.80 10.09 25.11
CA ILE A 88 -15.89 9.19 25.48
C ILE A 88 -15.65 8.62 26.88
N ALA A 89 -16.68 8.68 27.72
CA ALA A 89 -16.71 8.12 29.05
C ALA A 89 -17.49 6.81 29.05
N MET A 90 -16.90 5.76 29.61
CA MET A 90 -17.44 4.41 29.62
C MET A 90 -17.25 3.75 30.98
N GLU A 91 -17.95 2.65 31.19
CA GLU A 91 -17.81 1.81 32.39
C GLU A 91 -16.35 1.44 32.63
N PHE A 92 -15.85 1.76 33.83
CA PHE A 92 -14.57 1.23 34.27
C PHE A 92 -14.73 -0.21 34.74
N VAL A 93 -14.08 -1.14 34.03
CA VAL A 93 -13.99 -2.54 34.43
C VAL A 93 -12.69 -2.74 35.20
N ASP A 94 -12.81 -3.02 36.50
CA ASP A 94 -11.67 -3.27 37.38
C ASP A 94 -11.09 -4.67 37.13
N GLY A 95 -10.15 -4.74 36.20
CA GLY A 95 -9.58 -5.99 35.71
C GLY A 95 -8.57 -5.81 34.58
N ALA A 96 -8.29 -6.89 33.86
CA ALA A 96 -7.29 -6.94 32.80
C ALA A 96 -7.91 -7.34 31.46
N ALA A 97 -7.28 -6.96 30.35
CA ALA A 97 -7.68 -7.47 29.04
C ALA A 97 -7.22 -8.93 28.89
N ALA A 98 -8.01 -9.76 28.20
CA ALA A 98 -7.66 -11.15 27.97
C ALA A 98 -6.29 -11.30 27.30
N ASN A 99 -5.88 -10.33 26.46
CA ASN A 99 -4.57 -10.31 25.81
C ASN A 99 -3.37 -10.30 26.79
N SER A 100 -3.47 -9.65 27.94
CA SER A 100 -2.38 -9.65 28.94
C SER A 100 -2.32 -10.93 29.77
N GLU A 101 -3.37 -11.75 29.72
CA GLU A 101 -3.52 -12.99 30.46
C GLU A 101 -3.22 -14.24 29.59
N ILE A 102 -2.80 -14.05 28.32
CA ILE A 102 -2.46 -15.13 27.38
C ILE A 102 -1.08 -15.72 27.73
N THR A 103 -0.99 -16.37 28.87
CA THR A 103 0.11 -17.26 29.23
C THR A 103 -0.47 -18.65 29.53
N ALA A 104 0.25 -19.72 29.20
CA ALA A 104 -0.25 -21.09 29.37
C ALA A 104 -0.62 -21.44 30.83
N ALA A 105 -0.05 -20.72 31.81
CA ALA A 105 -0.38 -20.88 33.23
C ALA A 105 -1.71 -20.20 33.63
N GLN A 106 -2.15 -19.18 32.89
CA GLN A 106 -3.33 -18.36 33.21
C GLN A 106 -4.53 -18.64 32.29
N MET A 107 -4.29 -19.06 31.04
CA MET A 107 -5.34 -19.27 30.03
C MET A 107 -5.56 -20.76 29.75
N THR A 108 -6.39 -21.42 30.58
CA THR A 108 -6.81 -22.80 30.31
C THR A 108 -7.78 -22.86 29.12
N SER A 109 -7.87 -24.01 28.46
CA SER A 109 -8.83 -24.21 27.37
C SER A 109 -10.29 -24.00 27.81
N ALA A 110 -10.62 -24.38 29.06
CA ALA A 110 -11.92 -24.08 29.67
C ALA A 110 -12.17 -22.57 29.81
N ARG A 111 -11.18 -21.82 30.31
CA ARG A 111 -11.27 -20.35 30.44
C ARG A 111 -11.38 -19.67 29.07
N ALA A 112 -10.63 -20.12 28.07
CA ALA A 112 -10.70 -19.60 26.69
C ALA A 112 -12.10 -19.77 26.08
N VAL A 113 -12.73 -20.94 26.28
CA VAL A 113 -14.10 -21.20 25.82
C VAL A 113 -15.13 -20.40 26.62
N HIS A 114 -14.95 -20.24 27.94
CA HIS A 114 -15.79 -19.37 28.77
C HIS A 114 -15.77 -17.92 28.26
N ILE A 115 -14.58 -17.35 28.06
CA ILE A 115 -14.40 -15.99 27.51
C ILE A 115 -15.09 -15.86 26.15
N THR A 116 -14.86 -16.82 25.25
CA THR A 116 -15.48 -16.83 23.92
C THR A 116 -17.01 -16.89 24.00
N THR A 117 -17.55 -17.64 24.96
CA THR A 117 -19.00 -17.77 25.19
C THR A 117 -19.61 -16.47 25.67
N GLU A 118 -18.97 -15.79 26.62
CA GLU A 118 -19.47 -14.50 27.13
C GLU A 118 -19.38 -13.39 26.08
N VAL A 119 -18.32 -13.37 25.27
CA VAL A 119 -18.19 -12.44 24.12
C VAL A 119 -19.24 -12.75 23.05
N ALA A 120 -19.52 -14.03 22.78
CA ALA A 120 -20.55 -14.42 21.83
C ALA A 120 -21.94 -13.89 22.20
N LYS A 121 -22.31 -13.91 23.50
CA LYS A 121 -23.57 -13.31 23.97
C LYS A 121 -23.66 -11.81 23.66
N ALA A 122 -22.56 -11.07 23.84
CA ALA A 122 -22.49 -9.65 23.50
C ALA A 122 -22.64 -9.41 21.99
N LEU A 123 -21.96 -10.20 21.17
CA LEU A 123 -22.04 -10.11 19.71
C LEU A 123 -23.43 -10.42 19.18
N ASP A 124 -24.04 -11.53 19.59
CA ASP A 124 -25.38 -11.90 19.14
C ASP A 124 -26.42 -10.83 19.55
N TYR A 125 -26.27 -10.24 20.75
CA TYR A 125 -27.10 -9.11 21.19
C TYR A 125 -26.97 -7.88 20.29
N ALA A 126 -25.75 -7.51 19.90
CA ALA A 126 -25.50 -6.38 19.00
C ALA A 126 -25.94 -6.65 17.56
N HIS A 127 -25.65 -7.85 17.03
CA HIS A 127 -26.05 -8.29 15.70
C HIS A 127 -27.57 -8.33 15.53
N SER A 128 -28.33 -8.72 16.56
CA SER A 128 -29.81 -8.64 16.56
C SER A 128 -30.36 -7.20 16.43
N ARG A 129 -29.50 -6.19 16.61
CA ARG A 129 -29.80 -4.76 16.44
C ARG A 129 -29.08 -4.16 15.23
N HIS A 130 -28.60 -5.00 14.32
CA HIS A 130 -27.87 -4.61 13.12
C HIS A 130 -26.61 -3.79 13.38
N LEU A 131 -25.97 -3.99 14.55
CA LEU A 131 -24.74 -3.32 14.92
C LEU A 131 -23.57 -4.30 14.88
N LEU A 132 -22.57 -4.00 14.06
CA LEU A 132 -21.32 -4.76 13.97
C LEU A 132 -20.28 -4.19 14.93
N HIS A 133 -19.43 -5.05 15.49
CA HIS A 133 -18.34 -4.59 16.35
C HIS A 133 -17.10 -4.19 15.54
N ARG A 134 -16.68 -5.02 14.58
CA ARG A 134 -15.59 -4.79 13.62
C ARG A 134 -14.15 -4.71 14.19
N ASP A 135 -13.95 -4.93 15.48
CA ASP A 135 -12.63 -4.94 16.13
C ASP A 135 -12.56 -6.02 17.22
N ILE A 136 -12.98 -7.23 16.88
CA ILE A 136 -13.00 -8.35 17.82
C ILE A 136 -11.58 -8.93 17.98
N LYS A 137 -11.03 -8.76 19.18
CA LYS A 137 -9.72 -9.29 19.58
C LYS A 137 -9.60 -9.40 21.11
N PRO A 138 -8.70 -10.25 21.64
CA PRO A 138 -8.50 -10.38 23.10
C PRO A 138 -8.11 -9.10 23.84
N GLY A 139 -7.62 -8.07 23.13
CA GLY A 139 -7.36 -6.75 23.72
C GLY A 139 -8.62 -6.01 24.16
N ASN A 140 -9.77 -6.35 23.57
CA ASN A 140 -11.07 -5.72 23.85
C ASN A 140 -11.95 -6.59 24.77
N PHE A 141 -11.45 -7.74 25.24
CA PHE A 141 -12.17 -8.62 26.18
C PHE A 141 -11.69 -8.31 27.60
N LEU A 142 -12.46 -7.53 28.35
CA LEU A 142 -12.12 -7.13 29.71
C LEU A 142 -12.60 -8.20 30.71
N LEU A 143 -11.67 -8.69 31.51
CA LEU A 143 -11.86 -9.77 32.48
C LEU A 143 -11.81 -9.19 33.89
N SER A 144 -12.83 -9.43 34.72
CA SER A 144 -12.85 -8.99 36.11
C SER A 144 -13.37 -10.07 37.06
N GLY A 145 -12.87 -10.04 38.30
CA GLY A 145 -13.17 -11.06 39.30
C GLY A 145 -12.24 -12.27 39.23
N PRO A 146 -12.53 -13.34 40.00
CA PRO A 146 -11.71 -14.55 40.01
C PRO A 146 -11.81 -15.31 38.68
N ALA A 147 -10.67 -15.78 38.17
CA ALA A 147 -10.61 -16.56 36.94
C ALA A 147 -11.42 -17.87 37.05
N GLY A 148 -12.13 -18.23 35.98
CA GLY A 148 -12.99 -19.41 35.90
C GLY A 148 -14.43 -19.06 35.51
N ASP A 149 -15.38 -19.94 35.80
CA ASP A 149 -16.77 -19.82 35.33
C ASP A 149 -17.54 -18.60 35.88
N GLN A 150 -17.03 -17.99 36.95
CA GLN A 150 -17.58 -16.78 37.58
C GLN A 150 -16.85 -15.50 37.13
N GLU A 151 -15.84 -15.62 36.28
CA GLU A 151 -15.13 -14.49 35.70
C GLU A 151 -16.09 -13.67 34.85
N ARG A 152 -16.21 -12.39 35.15
CA ARG A 152 -17.03 -11.47 34.36
C ARG A 152 -16.24 -11.03 33.14
N VAL A 153 -16.84 -11.21 31.97
CA VAL A 153 -16.25 -10.85 30.69
C VAL A 153 -17.11 -9.77 30.04
N LYS A 154 -16.48 -8.66 29.67
CA LYS A 154 -17.12 -7.54 28.98
C LYS A 154 -16.38 -7.20 27.69
N LEU A 155 -17.13 -6.95 26.62
CA LEU A 155 -16.63 -6.52 25.33
C LEU A 155 -16.59 -4.98 25.27
N ALA A 156 -15.39 -4.43 25.06
CA ALA A 156 -15.11 -3.01 25.00
C ALA A 156 -14.92 -2.51 23.56
N ASP A 157 -14.91 -1.18 23.36
CA ASP A 157 -14.57 -0.52 22.08
C ASP A 157 -15.49 -0.86 20.88
N PHE A 158 -16.80 -1.05 21.12
CA PHE A 158 -17.79 -1.21 20.04
C PHE A 158 -17.75 -0.04 19.04
N GLY A 159 -17.45 -0.32 17.76
CA GLY A 159 -17.68 0.58 16.61
C GLY A 159 -16.83 1.88 16.55
N ILE A 160 -16.20 2.29 17.64
CA ILE A 160 -15.51 3.60 17.74
C ILE A 160 -14.18 3.63 16.98
N ALA A 161 -13.54 2.48 16.79
CA ALA A 161 -12.23 2.38 16.12
C ALA A 161 -12.28 2.60 14.60
N ARG A 162 -13.48 2.58 13.99
CA ARG A 162 -13.67 2.62 12.54
C ARG A 162 -14.16 3.95 11.97
N ALA A 163 -14.09 5.04 12.72
CA ALA A 163 -14.15 6.38 12.11
C ALA A 163 -12.98 6.64 11.12
N LEU A 164 -12.10 5.65 10.89
CA LEU A 164 -11.07 5.56 9.86
C LEU A 164 -11.41 4.71 8.60
N ASP A 165 -12.43 3.84 8.60
CA ASP A 165 -12.61 2.84 7.53
C ASP A 165 -13.99 2.88 6.86
N ASP A 166 -14.15 3.79 5.92
CA ASP A 166 -14.88 3.45 4.68
C ASP A 166 -13.83 3.03 3.64
N ALA A 167 -13.88 1.75 3.26
CA ALA A 167 -13.31 1.03 2.10
C ALA A 167 -11.87 1.30 1.56
N THR A 168 -11.09 2.31 2.00
CA THR A 168 -9.87 2.70 1.26
C THR A 168 -8.60 2.96 2.05
N ASN A 169 -8.59 2.98 3.39
CA ASN A 169 -7.43 3.49 4.15
C ASN A 169 -6.88 2.55 5.25
N LEU A 170 -6.64 1.28 4.93
CA LEU A 170 -6.06 0.30 5.86
C LEU A 170 -4.52 0.39 6.03
N THR A 171 -3.85 1.41 5.48
CA THR A 171 -2.37 1.49 5.41
C THR A 171 -1.79 2.74 6.08
N ALA A 172 -1.92 2.91 7.39
CA ALA A 172 -1.13 3.92 8.12
C ALA A 172 -1.09 3.69 9.64
N THR A 173 -0.02 3.05 10.15
CA THR A 173 0.52 2.98 11.55
C THR A 173 0.66 1.58 12.17
N GLY A 174 1.75 1.36 12.91
CA GLY A 174 2.08 0.11 13.60
C GLY A 174 1.11 -0.37 14.69
N SER A 175 0.10 0.43 15.06
CA SER A 175 -1.00 -0.02 15.93
C SER A 175 -2.04 -0.89 15.18
N LEU A 176 -2.12 -0.77 13.84
CA LEU A 176 -3.03 -1.55 12.99
C LEU A 176 -2.56 -3.00 12.77
N LEU A 177 -1.27 -3.30 12.97
CA LEU A 177 -0.72 -4.65 12.78
C LEU A 177 -1.41 -5.68 13.68
N PHE A 178 -1.81 -5.26 14.89
CA PHE A 178 -2.51 -6.13 15.83
C PHE A 178 -3.99 -6.35 15.48
N THR A 179 -4.64 -5.41 14.79
CA THR A 179 -6.02 -5.58 14.31
C THR A 179 -6.06 -6.42 13.03
N ALA A 180 -5.07 -6.26 12.15
CA ALA A 180 -4.91 -7.04 10.92
C ALA A 180 -4.88 -8.56 11.18
N ALA A 181 -4.36 -8.99 12.34
CA ALA A 181 -4.26 -10.40 12.73
C ALA A 181 -5.61 -11.10 13.02
N TYR A 182 -6.72 -10.36 12.97
CA TYR A 182 -8.08 -10.88 13.17
C TYR A 182 -9.01 -10.49 12.00
N ALA A 183 -8.49 -9.88 10.94
CA ALA A 183 -9.29 -9.34 9.85
C ALA A 183 -9.97 -10.47 9.04
N ALA A 184 -11.28 -10.31 8.82
CA ALA A 184 -12.04 -11.23 7.99
C ALA A 184 -11.66 -11.08 6.50
N PRO A 185 -11.61 -12.17 5.71
CA PRO A 185 -11.22 -12.15 4.30
C PRO A 185 -11.96 -11.11 3.46
N GLU A 186 -13.29 -11.01 3.62
CA GLU A 186 -14.16 -10.07 2.93
C GLU A 186 -13.83 -8.61 3.25
N ALA A 187 -13.40 -8.32 4.49
CA ALA A 187 -12.98 -6.98 4.88
C ALA A 187 -11.63 -6.60 4.24
N VAL A 188 -10.73 -7.58 4.06
CA VAL A 188 -9.46 -7.38 3.35
C VAL A 188 -9.68 -7.18 1.85
N GLN A 189 -10.66 -7.88 1.28
CA GLN A 189 -10.99 -7.83 -0.14
C GLN A 189 -11.88 -6.63 -0.53
N GLY A 190 -12.33 -5.83 0.44
CA GLY A 190 -13.26 -4.73 0.21
C GLY A 190 -14.66 -5.17 -0.22
N ALA A 191 -15.04 -6.42 0.05
CA ALA A 191 -16.38 -6.96 -0.21
C ALA A 191 -17.38 -6.51 0.86
N GLU A 192 -18.66 -6.78 0.66
CA GLU A 192 -19.69 -6.49 1.66
C GLU A 192 -19.41 -7.24 2.97
N VAL A 193 -19.40 -6.51 4.07
CA VAL A 193 -19.09 -7.02 5.41
C VAL A 193 -20.38 -7.06 6.24
N ASP A 194 -20.76 -8.25 6.70
CA ASP A 194 -21.86 -8.48 7.63
C ASP A 194 -21.38 -9.02 9.00
N HIS A 195 -22.30 -9.52 9.82
CA HIS A 195 -22.01 -10.02 11.17
C HIS A 195 -21.06 -11.22 11.21
N ARG A 196 -20.91 -11.94 10.10
CA ARG A 196 -20.03 -13.11 10.00
C ARG A 196 -18.55 -12.73 9.98
N ALA A 197 -18.22 -11.46 9.74
CA ALA A 197 -16.88 -10.94 9.95
C ALA A 197 -16.49 -10.91 11.43
N ASP A 198 -17.41 -10.51 12.32
CA ASP A 198 -17.19 -10.57 13.78
C ASP A 198 -17.07 -12.03 14.26
N VAL A 199 -17.81 -12.95 13.65
CA VAL A 199 -17.69 -14.40 13.94
C VAL A 199 -16.31 -14.93 13.55
N TYR A 200 -15.79 -14.55 12.37
CA TYR A 200 -14.45 -14.92 11.94
C TYR A 200 -13.38 -14.38 12.91
N ALA A 201 -13.48 -13.10 13.29
CA ALA A 201 -12.55 -12.47 14.22
C ALA A 201 -12.63 -13.09 15.63
N LEU A 202 -13.83 -13.53 16.07
CA LEU A 202 -14.00 -14.32 17.29
C LEU A 202 -13.32 -15.69 17.17
N GLY A 203 -13.39 -16.34 16.00
CA GLY A 203 -12.65 -17.57 15.70
C GLY A 203 -11.13 -17.38 15.80
N CYS A 204 -10.59 -16.29 15.25
CA CYS A 204 -9.18 -15.94 15.38
C CYS A 204 -8.80 -15.69 16.85
N SER A 205 -9.70 -15.04 17.60
CA SER A 205 -9.52 -14.78 19.03
C SER A 205 -9.50 -16.07 19.85
N LEU A 206 -10.43 -17.00 19.59
CA LEU A 206 -10.45 -18.33 20.21
C LEU A 206 -9.16 -19.09 19.93
N PHE A 207 -8.70 -19.11 18.67
CA PHE A 207 -7.42 -19.74 18.30
C PHE A 207 -6.25 -19.17 19.12
N ARG A 208 -6.18 -17.84 19.27
CA ARG A 208 -5.14 -17.19 20.06
C ARG A 208 -5.23 -17.48 21.55
N LEU A 209 -6.43 -17.48 22.12
CA LEU A 209 -6.63 -17.79 23.53
C LEU A 209 -6.21 -19.24 23.83
N LEU A 210 -6.44 -20.17 22.90
CA LEU A 210 -6.08 -21.58 23.06
C LEU A 210 -4.60 -21.87 22.84
N THR A 211 -3.95 -21.17 21.90
CA THR A 211 -2.60 -21.53 21.42
C THR A 211 -1.52 -20.54 21.83
N GLY A 212 -1.90 -19.34 22.29
CA GLY A 212 -0.99 -18.23 22.53
C GLY A 212 -0.55 -17.46 21.27
N ARG A 213 -0.93 -17.91 20.06
CA ARG A 213 -0.53 -17.33 18.78
C ARG A 213 -1.75 -17.01 17.93
N THR A 214 -1.69 -15.97 17.10
CA THR A 214 -2.72 -15.75 16.07
C THR A 214 -2.59 -16.80 14.96
N PRO A 215 -3.65 -17.07 14.17
CA PRO A 215 -3.63 -18.10 13.13
C PRO A 215 -2.44 -17.99 12.16
N TYR A 216 -2.10 -16.76 11.76
CA TYR A 216 -1.08 -16.47 10.75
C TYR A 216 0.12 -15.71 11.32
N ALA A 217 0.51 -16.04 12.55
CA ALA A 217 1.55 -15.34 13.30
C ALA A 217 2.97 -15.41 12.67
N GLU A 218 3.19 -16.34 11.73
CA GLU A 218 4.45 -16.48 10.99
C GLU A 218 4.68 -15.37 9.95
N PHE A 219 3.63 -14.67 9.54
CA PHE A 219 3.73 -13.53 8.63
C PHE A 219 4.01 -12.26 9.43
N SER A 220 5.25 -11.76 9.36
CA SER A 220 5.70 -10.61 10.15
C SER A 220 5.30 -9.26 9.55
N ASN A 221 4.95 -9.20 8.27
CA ASN A 221 4.51 -7.99 7.59
C ASN A 221 2.97 -7.93 7.49
N MET A 222 2.41 -6.73 7.56
CA MET A 222 0.95 -6.51 7.63
C MET A 222 0.23 -7.04 6.38
N SER A 223 0.73 -6.73 5.19
CA SER A 223 0.11 -7.12 3.93
C SER A 223 0.06 -8.63 3.74
N ALA A 224 1.13 -9.35 4.08
CA ALA A 224 1.18 -10.80 4.04
C ALA A 224 0.28 -11.43 5.10
N MET A 225 0.15 -10.82 6.29
CA MET A 225 -0.80 -11.29 7.31
C MET A 225 -2.25 -11.14 6.86
N LEU A 226 -2.63 -9.97 6.31
CA LEU A 226 -3.96 -9.74 5.74
C LEU A 226 -4.25 -10.74 4.61
N MET A 227 -3.29 -10.96 3.72
CA MET A 227 -3.45 -11.91 2.62
C MET A 227 -3.47 -13.37 3.11
N ALA A 228 -2.80 -13.68 4.22
CA ALA A 228 -2.88 -15.00 4.84
C ALA A 228 -4.30 -15.31 5.33
N HIS A 229 -5.01 -14.31 5.87
CA HIS A 229 -6.43 -14.45 6.16
C HIS A 229 -7.26 -14.78 4.92
N VAL A 230 -6.89 -14.31 3.73
CA VAL A 230 -7.62 -14.62 2.48
C VAL A 230 -7.25 -15.99 1.91
N MET A 231 -5.95 -16.32 1.85
CA MET A 231 -5.44 -17.38 0.98
C MET A 231 -4.85 -18.58 1.73
N GLN A 232 -4.31 -18.40 2.93
CA GLN A 232 -3.56 -19.47 3.59
C GLN A 232 -4.50 -20.53 4.17
N PRO A 233 -4.08 -21.81 4.16
CA PRO A 233 -4.80 -22.87 4.83
C PRO A 233 -5.09 -22.52 6.29
N ILE A 234 -6.22 -22.96 6.81
CA ILE A 234 -6.57 -22.72 8.21
C ILE A 234 -5.64 -23.58 9.08
N PRO A 235 -4.86 -22.97 10.01
CA PRO A 235 -3.94 -23.71 10.85
C PRO A 235 -4.70 -24.57 11.87
N ARG A 236 -4.10 -25.70 12.23
CA ARG A 236 -4.63 -26.60 13.26
C ARG A 236 -4.17 -26.13 14.64
N ALA A 237 -5.10 -25.91 15.55
CA ALA A 237 -4.77 -25.51 16.92
C ALA A 237 -4.00 -26.63 17.65
N THR A 238 -4.35 -27.90 17.39
CA THR A 238 -3.66 -29.04 18.00
C THR A 238 -2.20 -29.20 17.55
N ALA A 239 -1.82 -28.63 16.40
CA ALA A 239 -0.42 -28.63 15.95
C ALA A 239 0.46 -27.70 16.80
N ILE A 240 -0.12 -26.68 17.42
CA ILE A 240 0.57 -25.71 18.30
C ILE A 240 0.40 -26.10 19.78
N ALA A 241 -0.80 -26.55 20.15
CA ALA A 241 -1.15 -26.97 21.51
C ALA A 241 -1.68 -28.43 21.50
N PRO A 242 -0.78 -29.43 21.56
CA PRO A 242 -1.13 -30.85 21.42
C PRO A 242 -2.04 -31.42 22.52
N ASN A 243 -2.20 -30.70 23.63
CA ASN A 243 -3.08 -31.07 24.75
C ASN A 243 -4.56 -30.73 24.50
N LEU A 244 -4.89 -30.04 23.40
CA LEU A 244 -6.26 -29.75 23.02
C LEU A 244 -6.96 -30.99 22.42
N PRO A 245 -8.27 -31.18 22.66
CA PRO A 245 -9.04 -32.23 21.98
C PRO A 245 -9.04 -32.04 20.45
N PRO A 246 -8.87 -33.10 19.64
CA PRO A 246 -8.83 -32.99 18.18
C PRO A 246 -10.04 -32.30 17.55
N ALA A 247 -11.23 -32.46 18.14
CA ALA A 247 -12.47 -31.85 17.68
C ALA A 247 -12.42 -30.31 17.64
N ILE A 248 -11.48 -29.67 18.34
CA ILE A 248 -11.35 -28.21 18.29
C ILE A 248 -10.85 -27.72 16.92
N ASP A 249 -10.08 -28.53 16.20
CA ASP A 249 -9.58 -28.17 14.87
C ASP A 249 -10.76 -27.98 13.90
N ASP A 250 -11.78 -28.83 13.95
CA ASP A 250 -12.98 -28.73 13.12
C ASP A 250 -13.77 -27.45 13.43
N VAL A 251 -13.83 -27.07 14.72
CA VAL A 251 -14.44 -25.80 15.14
C VAL A 251 -13.70 -24.60 14.56
N ILE A 252 -12.37 -24.60 14.62
CA ILE A 252 -11.53 -23.53 14.06
C ILE A 252 -11.65 -23.47 12.53
N VAL A 253 -11.65 -24.62 11.85
CA VAL A 253 -11.82 -24.71 10.39
C VAL A 253 -13.15 -24.09 9.96
N HIS A 254 -14.24 -24.41 10.67
CA HIS A 254 -15.55 -23.84 10.35
C HIS A 254 -15.62 -22.34 10.69
N ALA A 255 -15.05 -21.91 11.83
CA ALA A 255 -15.03 -20.50 12.22
C ALA A 255 -14.23 -19.61 11.25
N LEU A 256 -13.12 -20.12 10.73
CA LEU A 256 -12.18 -19.42 9.85
C LEU A 256 -12.36 -19.75 8.37
N ALA A 257 -13.50 -20.34 7.99
CA ALA A 257 -13.82 -20.59 6.59
C ALA A 257 -13.73 -19.29 5.78
N LYS A 258 -13.12 -19.36 4.59
CA LYS A 258 -12.86 -18.15 3.80
C LYS A 258 -14.15 -17.53 3.29
N ASN A 259 -15.06 -18.37 2.82
CA ASN A 259 -16.41 -17.98 2.46
C ASN A 259 -17.26 -17.75 3.74
N PRO A 260 -17.87 -16.56 3.93
CA PRO A 260 -18.79 -16.30 5.04
C PRO A 260 -19.96 -17.29 5.15
N ASP A 261 -20.46 -17.83 4.04
CA ASP A 261 -21.58 -18.80 4.04
C ASP A 261 -21.20 -20.14 4.68
N GLU A 262 -19.91 -20.48 4.70
CA GLU A 262 -19.39 -21.72 5.26
C GLU A 262 -19.05 -21.61 6.75
N ARG A 263 -19.24 -20.42 7.35
CA ARG A 263 -18.98 -20.18 8.78
C ARG A 263 -20.19 -20.49 9.64
N TYR A 264 -19.97 -20.44 10.96
CA TYR A 264 -21.06 -20.32 11.91
C TYR A 264 -21.85 -19.04 11.62
N GLN A 265 -23.18 -19.15 11.57
CA GLN A 265 -24.05 -18.02 11.24
C GLN A 265 -24.32 -17.09 12.43
N SER A 266 -23.85 -17.44 13.64
CA SER A 266 -23.87 -16.61 14.84
C SER A 266 -22.65 -16.87 15.72
N ALA A 267 -22.31 -15.92 16.59
CA ALA A 267 -21.21 -16.08 17.53
C ALA A 267 -21.55 -17.14 18.59
N GLY A 268 -22.82 -17.24 19.00
CA GLY A 268 -23.31 -18.28 19.90
C GLY A 268 -23.14 -19.70 19.35
N ALA A 269 -23.35 -19.90 18.05
CA ALA A 269 -23.14 -21.20 17.41
C ALA A 269 -21.66 -21.64 17.45
N LEU A 270 -20.74 -20.70 17.19
CA LEU A 270 -19.30 -20.93 17.36
C LEU A 270 -18.95 -21.32 18.80
N ALA A 271 -19.44 -20.55 19.78
CA ALA A 271 -19.17 -20.82 21.20
C ALA A 271 -19.72 -22.17 21.67
N ALA A 272 -20.94 -22.53 21.25
CA ALA A 272 -21.55 -23.82 21.56
C ALA A 272 -20.74 -24.99 20.99
N ALA A 273 -20.27 -24.87 19.74
CA ALA A 273 -19.43 -25.88 19.10
C ALA A 273 -18.08 -26.04 19.81
N ALA A 274 -17.43 -24.93 20.21
CA ALA A 274 -16.20 -24.95 20.98
C ALA A 274 -16.39 -25.65 22.35
N GLY A 275 -17.48 -25.36 23.05
CA GLY A 275 -17.82 -26.01 24.32
C GLY A 275 -18.16 -27.50 24.20
N ALA A 276 -18.75 -27.94 23.08
CA ALA A 276 -18.98 -29.35 22.79
C ALA A 276 -17.66 -30.09 22.51
N ALA A 277 -16.81 -29.51 21.64
CA ALA A 277 -15.50 -30.05 21.29
C ALA A 277 -14.60 -30.23 22.52
N LEU A 278 -14.64 -29.29 23.48
CA LEU A 278 -13.86 -29.38 24.71
C LEU A 278 -14.31 -30.54 25.62
N ARG A 279 -15.61 -30.87 25.62
CA ARG A 279 -16.19 -31.97 26.43
C ARG A 279 -16.09 -33.34 25.76
N GLY A 280 -15.45 -33.45 24.59
CA GLY A 280 -15.28 -34.71 23.86
C GLY A 280 -16.58 -35.30 23.29
N HIS A 281 -17.63 -34.49 23.14
CA HIS A 281 -18.90 -34.90 22.54
C HIS A 281 -19.09 -34.21 21.19
N PRO A 282 -19.30 -34.93 20.07
CA PRO A 282 -19.74 -34.30 18.84
C PRO A 282 -21.13 -33.67 19.06
N PRO A 283 -21.39 -32.44 18.61
CA PRO A 283 -22.70 -31.84 18.76
C PRO A 283 -23.73 -32.62 17.94
N THR A 284 -24.75 -33.17 18.62
CA THR A 284 -26.04 -33.41 17.98
C THR A 284 -26.67 -32.03 17.86
N ALA A 285 -26.76 -31.48 16.64
CA ALA A 285 -27.34 -30.16 16.42
C ALA A 285 -28.73 -30.09 17.08
N PRO A 286 -29.01 -29.07 17.93
CA PRO A 286 -30.39 -28.75 18.27
C PRO A 286 -31.09 -28.26 16.99
N PRO A 287 -32.40 -28.54 16.81
CA PRO A 287 -33.13 -28.04 15.65
C PRO A 287 -33.07 -26.50 15.66
N PRO A 288 -32.98 -25.86 14.48
CA PRO A 288 -32.90 -24.41 14.39
C PRO A 288 -34.15 -23.79 15.01
N GLU A 289 -33.96 -22.95 16.02
CA GLU A 289 -35.00 -22.01 16.44
C GLU A 289 -35.04 -20.93 15.35
N VAL A 290 -36.05 -21.05 14.49
CA VAL A 290 -36.30 -20.15 13.36
C VAL A 290 -36.51 -18.74 13.91
N THR A 291 -35.47 -17.90 13.86
CA THR A 291 -35.66 -16.46 13.83
C THR A 291 -36.37 -16.12 12.52
N ARG A 292 -37.51 -15.46 12.66
CA ARG A 292 -38.51 -15.22 11.61
C ARG A 292 -37.90 -14.66 10.32
N ASP A 293 -38.43 -15.19 9.22
CA ASP A 293 -38.28 -14.81 7.81
C ASP A 293 -37.97 -13.32 7.57
N TRP A 294 -36.86 -13.07 6.87
CA TRP A 294 -36.54 -11.79 6.21
C TRP A 294 -37.08 -11.71 4.77
N SER A 295 -38.07 -12.54 4.44
CA SER A 295 -38.76 -12.50 3.15
C SER A 295 -39.98 -11.56 3.20
N THR A 296 -39.73 -10.25 3.37
CA THR A 296 -40.72 -9.21 3.03
C THR A 296 -40.07 -8.18 2.09
N PRO A 297 -40.69 -7.81 0.94
CA PRO A 297 -40.01 -7.03 -0.09
C PRO A 297 -39.90 -5.55 0.27
N ALA A 298 -38.80 -4.93 -0.17
CA ALA A 298 -38.61 -3.49 -0.16
C ALA A 298 -39.73 -2.76 -0.96
N PRO A 299 -40.12 -1.53 -0.59
CA PRO A 299 -41.03 -0.72 -1.40
C PRO A 299 -40.42 -0.41 -2.76
N ALA A 300 -41.22 -0.64 -3.81
CA ALA A 300 -40.83 -0.62 -5.21
C ALA A 300 -40.42 0.78 -5.72
N TYR A 301 -39.31 0.83 -6.47
CA TYR A 301 -39.06 1.83 -7.51
C TYR A 301 -38.88 1.11 -8.86
N PRO A 302 -39.48 1.63 -9.95
CA PRO A 302 -39.57 0.90 -11.21
C PRO A 302 -38.33 1.12 -12.07
N HIS A 303 -37.59 0.06 -12.36
CA HIS A 303 -36.75 0.02 -13.57
C HIS A 303 -37.09 -1.22 -14.39
N GLN A 304 -37.47 -0.93 -15.64
CA GLN A 304 -37.95 -1.86 -16.65
C GLN A 304 -36.91 -2.90 -17.04
N LEU A 305 -37.42 -4.12 -17.18
CA LEU A 305 -36.78 -5.31 -17.71
C LEU A 305 -36.29 -5.13 -19.15
N LEU A 306 -35.07 -5.60 -19.41
CA LEU A 306 -34.70 -6.22 -20.69
C LEU A 306 -33.90 -7.49 -20.37
N HIS A 307 -34.57 -8.65 -20.43
CA HIS A 307 -33.91 -9.94 -20.56
C HIS A 307 -33.57 -10.20 -22.03
N PRO A 308 -32.50 -10.95 -22.29
CA PRO A 308 -32.53 -12.00 -23.32
C PRO A 308 -32.34 -13.41 -22.72
N PRO A 309 -32.71 -14.47 -23.47
CA PRO A 309 -33.17 -15.73 -22.91
C PRO A 309 -32.09 -16.81 -22.82
N ALA A 310 -32.42 -17.82 -21.99
CA ALA A 310 -31.71 -19.07 -21.82
C ALA A 310 -31.55 -19.87 -23.13
N ALA A 311 -30.40 -20.55 -23.25
CA ALA A 311 -30.18 -21.61 -24.22
C ALA A 311 -29.73 -22.89 -23.49
N THR A 312 -30.44 -23.97 -23.78
CA THR A 312 -30.33 -25.32 -23.21
C THR A 312 -29.36 -26.22 -23.99
N GLY A 313 -28.54 -26.97 -23.25
CA GLY A 313 -28.03 -28.32 -23.56
C GLY A 313 -26.70 -28.43 -24.34
N PRO A 314 -26.12 -29.64 -24.51
CA PRO A 314 -26.31 -30.90 -23.77
C PRO A 314 -25.00 -31.55 -23.27
N THR A 315 -25.16 -32.59 -22.44
CA THR A 315 -24.17 -33.50 -21.83
C THR A 315 -23.53 -34.50 -22.81
N VAL A 316 -22.20 -34.70 -22.75
CA VAL A 316 -21.49 -35.95 -23.15
C VAL A 316 -20.08 -36.02 -22.47
N PRO A 317 -19.31 -37.14 -22.48
CA PRO A 317 -18.88 -37.83 -21.26
C PRO A 317 -17.35 -37.88 -21.05
N THR A 318 -16.96 -38.33 -19.84
CA THR A 318 -15.59 -38.56 -19.36
C THR A 318 -14.82 -39.61 -20.18
N PRO A 319 -13.50 -39.42 -20.38
CA PRO A 319 -12.57 -40.53 -20.59
C PRO A 319 -11.48 -40.64 -19.53
N ALA A 320 -10.96 -41.86 -19.42
CA ALA A 320 -10.15 -42.41 -18.35
C ALA A 320 -8.68 -41.97 -18.33
N ARG A 321 -8.12 -42.10 -17.13
CA ARG A 321 -6.74 -41.89 -16.68
C ARG A 321 -5.72 -42.80 -17.39
N ALA A 322 -4.58 -42.23 -17.81
CA ALA A 322 -3.36 -42.94 -18.22
C ALA A 322 -2.16 -42.53 -17.34
N PRO A 323 -1.11 -43.38 -17.21
CA PRO A 323 -0.08 -43.29 -16.17
C PRO A 323 1.08 -42.36 -16.54
N GLY A 324 1.67 -41.71 -15.53
CA GLY A 324 2.81 -40.79 -15.69
C GLY A 324 4.18 -41.50 -15.89
N PRO A 325 5.18 -40.78 -16.42
CA PRO A 325 6.53 -41.30 -16.65
C PRO A 325 7.41 -41.35 -15.38
N PRO A 326 8.47 -42.20 -15.36
CA PRO A 326 9.33 -42.43 -14.19
C PRO A 326 10.41 -41.34 -13.99
N PRO A 327 10.98 -41.22 -12.77
CA PRO A 327 12.01 -40.21 -12.46
C PRO A 327 13.42 -40.61 -12.96
N PRO A 328 14.32 -39.63 -13.22
CA PRO A 328 15.69 -39.91 -13.65
C PRO A 328 16.62 -40.35 -12.49
N PRO A 329 17.77 -40.97 -12.81
CA PRO A 329 18.60 -41.71 -11.85
C PRO A 329 19.52 -40.83 -11.00
N ARG A 330 19.76 -41.31 -9.78
CA ARG A 330 20.77 -40.78 -8.85
C ARG A 330 22.17 -41.22 -9.29
N PHE A 331 23.05 -40.25 -9.53
CA PHE A 331 24.48 -40.50 -9.59
C PHE A 331 25.12 -40.23 -8.23
N PHE A 332 25.71 -41.27 -7.67
CA PHE A 332 26.73 -41.21 -6.63
C PHE A 332 28.09 -41.14 -7.35
N ASP A 333 28.97 -40.24 -6.92
CA ASP A 333 30.41 -40.53 -6.85
C ASP A 333 31.14 -39.50 -5.94
N PRO A 334 32.36 -39.79 -5.44
CA PRO A 334 32.71 -39.58 -4.05
C PRO A 334 33.95 -38.66 -3.89
N GLN A 335 34.20 -38.23 -2.64
CA GLN A 335 35.48 -37.68 -2.15
C GLN A 335 35.95 -36.34 -2.75
N LEU A 336 36.06 -35.30 -1.90
CA LEU A 336 37.34 -34.64 -1.56
C LEU A 336 37.12 -33.40 -0.67
N ARG A 337 37.69 -33.47 0.54
CA ARG A 337 38.35 -32.42 1.34
C ARG A 337 37.66 -31.04 1.46
N GLY A 338 37.20 -30.75 2.68
CA GLY A 338 36.76 -29.41 3.08
C GLY A 338 37.89 -28.37 3.17
N PRO A 339 37.56 -27.07 3.09
CA PRO A 339 38.43 -26.00 3.54
C PRO A 339 38.00 -25.45 4.90
N THR A 340 39.02 -25.21 5.70
CA THR A 340 39.09 -24.60 7.03
C THR A 340 38.60 -23.15 7.09
N LEU A 341 37.94 -22.80 8.20
CA LEU A 341 37.60 -21.44 8.62
C LEU A 341 38.85 -20.55 8.79
N PRO A 342 38.81 -19.25 8.39
CA PRO A 342 39.78 -18.27 8.85
C PRO A 342 39.41 -17.72 10.26
N PRO A 343 40.40 -17.34 11.09
CA PRO A 343 40.21 -16.99 12.49
C PRO A 343 39.74 -15.54 12.73
N SER A 344 38.96 -15.36 13.79
CA SER A 344 38.53 -14.07 14.35
C SER A 344 39.70 -13.22 14.85
N PRO A 345 39.64 -11.88 14.74
CA PRO A 345 40.60 -11.00 15.41
C PRO A 345 40.28 -10.80 16.91
N PRO A 346 41.29 -10.52 17.75
CA PRO A 346 41.18 -10.48 19.22
C PRO A 346 40.59 -9.17 19.77
N PRO A 347 40.19 -9.14 21.07
CA PRO A 347 39.52 -7.98 21.67
C PRO A 347 40.53 -6.88 22.02
N VAL A 348 40.19 -5.63 21.67
CA VAL A 348 40.94 -4.44 22.12
C VAL A 348 40.28 -3.87 23.37
N THR A 349 41.00 -3.97 24.47
CA THR A 349 40.65 -3.40 25.78
C THR A 349 40.86 -1.88 25.79
N GLN A 350 39.95 -1.21 26.49
CA GLN A 350 39.90 0.23 26.70
C GLN A 350 41.15 0.78 27.41
N THR A 351 41.63 1.94 26.96
CA THR A 351 42.30 2.91 27.83
C THR A 351 41.64 4.28 27.65
N GLY A 352 41.18 4.84 28.77
CA GLY A 352 40.46 6.11 28.79
C GLY A 352 41.39 7.33 28.76
N ARG A 353 40.85 8.46 28.29
CA ARG A 353 41.04 9.75 28.96
C ARG A 353 40.07 10.82 28.45
N ARG A 354 39.41 11.45 29.43
CA ARG A 354 38.66 12.71 29.35
C ARG A 354 39.42 13.79 28.57
N ARG A 355 38.75 14.50 27.65
CA ARG A 355 38.81 15.97 27.48
C ARG A 355 37.93 16.45 26.31
N GLY A 356 37.26 17.59 26.48
CA GLY A 356 37.07 18.54 25.38
C GLY A 356 35.67 18.76 24.83
N ARG A 357 34.72 19.13 25.71
CA ARG A 357 33.45 19.80 25.37
C ARG A 357 33.76 21.15 24.70
N ARG A 358 34.06 21.21 23.39
CA ARG A 358 34.19 22.44 22.56
C ARG A 358 34.47 22.14 21.07
N ARG A 359 33.64 21.36 20.38
CA ARG A 359 33.67 21.24 18.88
C ARG A 359 32.29 20.99 18.23
N ARG A 360 31.19 21.44 18.85
CA ARG A 360 29.83 21.35 18.27
C ARG A 360 29.24 22.67 17.77
N ALA A 361 30.00 23.78 17.84
CA ALA A 361 29.51 25.10 17.44
C ALA A 361 29.97 25.57 16.03
N LEU A 362 30.82 24.81 15.32
CA LEU A 362 31.35 25.22 14.00
C LEU A 362 30.70 24.50 12.81
N ILE A 363 29.96 23.42 13.02
CA ILE A 363 29.30 22.65 11.92
C ILE A 363 27.88 23.20 11.62
N LEU A 364 27.20 23.79 12.62
CA LEU A 364 25.87 24.39 12.44
C LEU A 364 25.89 25.76 11.74
N GLY A 365 27.02 26.49 11.79
CA GLY A 365 27.19 27.78 11.11
C GLY A 365 27.46 27.67 9.61
N ALA A 366 28.06 26.56 9.16
CA ALA A 366 28.35 26.35 7.73
C ALA A 366 27.11 25.86 6.95
N LEU A 367 26.24 25.07 7.59
CA LEU A 367 25.01 24.56 6.96
C LEU A 367 23.92 25.63 6.79
N SER A 368 23.84 26.58 7.72
CA SER A 368 22.91 27.71 7.63
C SER A 368 23.34 28.72 6.55
N LEU A 369 24.63 28.93 6.34
CA LEU A 369 25.14 29.81 5.28
C LEU A 369 24.90 29.23 3.87
N VAL A 370 25.03 27.91 3.68
CA VAL A 370 24.73 27.25 2.40
C VAL A 370 23.23 27.27 2.09
N ALA A 371 22.37 27.07 3.10
CA ALA A 371 20.92 27.16 2.92
C ALA A 371 20.47 28.59 2.60
N ILE A 372 21.07 29.61 3.24
CA ILE A 372 20.76 31.02 2.95
C ILE A 372 21.27 31.42 1.55
N VAL A 373 22.43 30.93 1.12
CA VAL A 373 22.94 31.16 -0.24
C VAL A 373 22.09 30.43 -1.28
N ALA A 374 21.61 29.22 -1.00
CA ALA A 374 20.71 28.49 -1.91
C ALA A 374 19.32 29.14 -2.01
N VAL A 375 18.76 29.61 -0.89
CA VAL A 375 17.49 30.36 -0.88
C VAL A 375 17.65 31.72 -1.53
N ALA A 376 18.79 32.41 -1.35
CA ALA A 376 19.10 33.65 -2.05
C ALA A 376 19.34 33.43 -3.55
N ALA A 377 19.93 32.30 -3.95
CA ALA A 377 20.09 31.91 -5.36
C ALA A 377 18.75 31.56 -6.03
N VAL A 378 17.86 30.86 -5.32
CA VAL A 378 16.50 30.57 -5.79
C VAL A 378 15.65 31.85 -5.84
N LEU A 379 15.77 32.75 -4.86
CA LEU A 379 15.11 34.06 -4.87
C LEU A 379 15.68 34.97 -5.97
N THR A 380 16.98 34.96 -6.23
CA THR A 380 17.54 35.71 -7.37
C THR A 380 17.11 35.12 -8.71
N VAL A 381 17.04 33.79 -8.87
CA VAL A 381 16.52 33.18 -10.11
C VAL A 381 15.02 33.45 -10.28
N SER A 382 14.25 33.48 -9.20
CA SER A 382 12.80 33.75 -9.24
C SER A 382 12.48 35.25 -9.41
N LEU A 383 13.29 36.15 -8.85
CA LEU A 383 13.17 37.61 -9.05
C LEU A 383 13.84 38.11 -10.34
N LEU A 384 14.81 37.39 -10.92
CA LEU A 384 15.35 37.65 -12.26
C LEU A 384 14.57 36.95 -13.38
N GLY A 385 13.63 36.04 -13.07
CA GLY A 385 12.76 35.35 -14.02
C GLY A 385 11.74 36.23 -14.76
N HIS A 386 11.81 37.56 -14.63
CA HIS A 386 11.00 38.54 -15.37
C HIS A 386 11.82 39.52 -16.22
N ARG A 387 13.11 39.23 -16.45
CA ARG A 387 13.85 39.86 -17.56
C ARG A 387 14.34 38.75 -18.47
N GLY A 388 13.74 38.66 -19.66
CA GLY A 388 14.13 37.71 -20.69
C GLY A 388 15.63 37.80 -20.94
N ALA A 389 16.37 36.82 -20.45
CA ALA A 389 17.73 36.61 -20.91
C ALA A 389 17.62 36.27 -22.40
N GLU A 390 18.11 37.16 -23.26
CA GLU A 390 18.17 36.88 -24.69
C GLU A 390 18.95 35.58 -24.89
N LEU A 391 18.29 34.61 -25.53
CA LEU A 391 18.94 33.35 -25.91
C LEU A 391 20.13 33.69 -26.82
N PRO A 392 21.24 32.95 -26.73
CA PRO A 392 22.38 33.17 -27.61
C PRO A 392 21.96 33.05 -29.09
N PRO A 393 22.69 33.71 -30.02
CA PRO A 393 22.46 33.54 -31.44
C PRO A 393 22.45 32.06 -31.82
N TYR A 394 21.44 31.67 -32.60
CA TYR A 394 21.32 30.27 -33.01
C TYR A 394 22.42 29.91 -34.01
N GLN A 395 23.09 28.79 -33.75
CA GLN A 395 24.03 28.20 -34.70
C GLN A 395 23.32 27.10 -35.46
N ALA A 396 23.50 27.05 -36.79
CA ALA A 396 22.94 26.01 -37.62
C ALA A 396 23.31 24.62 -37.07
N GLN A 397 22.32 23.72 -36.99
CA GLN A 397 22.48 22.40 -36.43
C GLN A 397 22.31 21.34 -37.53
N SER A 398 23.19 20.35 -37.50
CA SER A 398 23.07 19.12 -38.29
C SER A 398 22.88 17.97 -37.31
N LEU A 399 21.74 17.30 -37.39
CA LEU A 399 21.32 16.27 -36.44
C LEU A 399 20.98 14.99 -37.20
N ASP A 400 21.69 13.91 -36.89
CA ASP A 400 21.44 12.60 -37.46
C ASP A 400 20.27 11.92 -36.76
N GLY A 401 19.26 11.49 -37.53
CA GLY A 401 18.17 10.64 -37.06
C GLY A 401 18.21 9.26 -37.74
N LYS A 402 17.37 8.34 -37.26
CA LYS A 402 17.18 6.99 -37.82
C LYS A 402 17.05 6.95 -39.35
N TYR A 403 16.42 7.96 -39.95
CA TYR A 403 16.10 7.99 -41.38
C TYR A 403 16.88 9.03 -42.19
N GLY A 404 17.91 9.64 -41.62
CA GLY A 404 18.78 10.60 -42.29
C GLY A 404 19.14 11.81 -41.42
N THR A 405 19.95 12.69 -41.98
CA THR A 405 20.38 13.94 -41.32
C THR A 405 19.38 15.05 -41.57
N VAL A 406 18.97 15.73 -40.51
CA VAL A 406 18.14 16.94 -40.55
C VAL A 406 19.02 18.16 -40.37
N GLN A 407 18.92 19.11 -41.30
CA GLN A 407 19.59 20.41 -41.22
C GLN A 407 18.61 21.46 -40.70
N LEU A 408 19.01 22.20 -39.67
CA LEU A 408 18.25 23.29 -39.08
C LEU A 408 19.08 24.57 -39.16
N ASP A 409 18.77 25.43 -40.13
CA ASP A 409 19.53 26.68 -40.38
C ASP A 409 19.14 27.81 -39.40
N HIS A 410 17.95 27.73 -38.81
CA HIS A 410 17.42 28.71 -37.87
C HIS A 410 16.73 28.03 -36.67
N ARG A 411 16.57 28.76 -35.57
CA ARG A 411 15.94 28.25 -34.36
C ARG A 411 14.45 27.96 -34.62
N PRO A 412 13.99 26.71 -34.49
CA PRO A 412 12.57 26.37 -34.60
C PRO A 412 11.71 27.14 -33.60
N GLN A 413 10.52 27.59 -34.02
CA GLN A 413 9.57 28.33 -33.20
C GLN A 413 8.25 27.58 -32.99
N SER A 414 7.88 26.69 -33.93
CA SER A 414 6.61 25.97 -33.95
C SER A 414 6.87 24.48 -33.92
N ILE A 415 6.99 23.90 -32.72
CA ILE A 415 7.43 22.51 -32.56
C ILE A 415 6.25 21.58 -32.30
N ALA A 416 6.12 20.52 -33.09
CA ALA A 416 5.29 19.37 -32.74
C ALA A 416 6.15 18.36 -31.95
N ALA A 417 5.76 18.04 -30.73
CA ALA A 417 6.47 17.10 -29.85
C ALA A 417 5.63 15.84 -29.69
N LEU A 418 5.99 14.76 -30.38
CA LEU A 418 5.09 13.64 -30.66
C LEU A 418 5.50 12.30 -30.04
N GLY A 419 6.76 12.12 -29.68
CA GLY A 419 7.25 10.88 -29.08
C GLY A 419 7.17 10.86 -27.55
N PRO A 420 7.33 9.69 -26.92
CA PRO A 420 7.38 9.57 -25.45
C PRO A 420 8.47 10.46 -24.85
N GLY A 421 8.12 11.29 -23.86
CA GLY A 421 9.04 12.23 -23.20
C GLY A 421 9.35 13.51 -23.98
N ASP A 422 9.04 13.59 -25.29
CA ASP A 422 9.29 14.78 -26.10
C ASP A 422 8.53 16.02 -25.60
N PRO A 423 7.22 15.93 -25.24
CA PRO A 423 6.49 17.07 -24.69
C PRO A 423 7.12 17.61 -23.40
N ASP A 424 7.54 16.72 -22.50
CA ASP A 424 8.17 17.09 -21.23
C ASP A 424 9.50 17.83 -21.48
N ALA A 425 10.33 17.32 -22.40
CA ALA A 425 11.58 17.94 -22.78
C ALA A 425 11.36 19.34 -23.40
N VAL A 426 10.47 19.46 -24.39
CA VAL A 426 10.20 20.73 -25.09
C VAL A 426 9.63 21.78 -24.13
N LEU A 427 8.66 21.41 -23.30
CA LEU A 427 8.07 22.30 -22.29
C LEU A 427 9.09 22.70 -21.23
N SER A 428 9.90 21.76 -20.73
CA SER A 428 10.95 22.02 -19.73
C SER A 428 12.05 22.95 -20.25
N LEU A 429 12.33 22.90 -21.55
CA LEU A 429 13.24 23.85 -22.22
C LEU A 429 12.62 25.24 -22.42
N GLY A 430 11.35 25.44 -22.02
CA GLY A 430 10.65 26.71 -22.09
C GLY A 430 10.09 27.00 -23.47
N VAL A 431 9.69 25.96 -24.23
CA VAL A 431 9.06 26.10 -25.54
C VAL A 431 7.64 25.54 -25.48
N GLN A 432 6.68 26.28 -26.06
CA GLN A 432 5.29 25.85 -26.14
C GLN A 432 5.07 25.06 -27.44
N PRO A 433 4.78 23.75 -27.38
CA PRO A 433 4.56 22.95 -28.57
C PRO A 433 3.24 23.35 -29.25
N VAL A 434 3.19 23.21 -30.57
CA VAL A 434 1.99 23.42 -31.40
C VAL A 434 1.15 22.15 -31.56
N ALA A 435 1.73 20.98 -31.26
CA ALA A 435 1.03 19.71 -31.16
C ALA A 435 1.78 18.82 -30.15
N ILE A 436 1.03 18.05 -29.35
CA ILE A 436 1.55 17.17 -28.30
C ILE A 436 1.11 15.74 -28.63
N GLY A 437 2.05 14.80 -28.67
CA GLY A 437 1.80 13.36 -28.82
C GLY A 437 2.51 12.55 -27.74
N GLY A 438 2.60 11.23 -27.92
CA GLY A 438 3.40 10.36 -27.03
C GLY A 438 2.79 10.19 -25.64
N LEU A 439 1.52 10.54 -25.51
CA LEU A 439 0.70 10.47 -24.31
C LEU A 439 -0.60 9.76 -24.70
N ALA A 440 -1.29 9.09 -23.76
CA ALA A 440 -2.53 8.35 -24.02
C ALA A 440 -3.75 9.24 -24.35
N GLY A 441 -3.57 10.29 -25.17
CA GLY A 441 -4.59 11.24 -25.60
C GLY A 441 -4.98 12.30 -24.56
N LYS A 442 -4.35 12.30 -23.38
CA LYS A 442 -4.62 13.26 -22.30
C LYS A 442 -3.31 13.85 -21.78
N LEU A 443 -3.32 15.15 -21.49
CA LEU A 443 -2.18 15.83 -20.90
C LEU A 443 -2.07 15.46 -19.41
N PRO A 444 -0.95 14.85 -18.97
CA PRO A 444 -0.78 14.48 -17.57
C PRO A 444 -0.70 15.69 -16.65
N SER A 445 -1.08 15.48 -15.39
CA SER A 445 -1.19 16.54 -14.37
C SER A 445 0.09 17.37 -14.21
N TRP A 446 1.28 16.78 -14.28
CA TRP A 446 2.54 17.50 -14.11
C TRP A 446 2.93 18.40 -15.29
N LEU A 447 2.30 18.26 -16.45
CA LEU A 447 2.53 19.11 -17.62
C LEU A 447 1.44 20.19 -17.79
N GLN A 448 0.29 20.04 -17.14
CA GLN A 448 -0.85 20.95 -17.31
C GLN A 448 -0.48 22.41 -17.02
N ASP A 449 0.24 22.64 -15.92
CA ASP A 449 0.66 24.00 -15.52
C ASP A 449 1.77 24.59 -16.41
N MET A 450 2.41 23.77 -17.26
CA MET A 450 3.47 24.20 -18.16
C MET A 450 2.95 24.59 -19.55
N VAL A 451 1.75 24.13 -19.90
CA VAL A 451 1.11 24.42 -21.19
C VAL A 451 0.26 25.68 -21.04
N HIS A 452 0.66 26.74 -21.71
CA HIS A 452 -0.03 28.03 -21.73
C HIS A 452 -0.73 28.32 -23.06
N SER A 453 -0.57 27.41 -24.03
CA SER A 453 -1.29 27.38 -25.30
C SER A 453 -2.41 26.33 -25.28
N SER A 454 -3.10 26.12 -26.40
CA SER A 454 -4.11 25.05 -26.56
C SER A 454 -3.74 24.12 -27.71
N PRO A 455 -2.59 23.42 -27.64
CA PRO A 455 -2.20 22.51 -28.70
C PRO A 455 -3.10 21.27 -28.69
N PRO A 456 -3.38 20.66 -29.86
CA PRO A 456 -4.00 19.34 -29.90
C PRO A 456 -3.12 18.31 -29.17
N VAL A 457 -3.76 17.50 -28.32
CA VAL A 457 -3.14 16.35 -27.65
C VAL A 457 -3.56 15.09 -28.41
N LEU A 458 -2.59 14.44 -29.03
CA LEU A 458 -2.78 13.34 -29.96
C LEU A 458 -2.43 12.02 -29.27
N ALA A 459 -3.35 11.05 -29.30
CA ALA A 459 -3.08 9.71 -28.78
C ALA A 459 -2.12 8.91 -29.69
N ILE A 460 -2.19 9.17 -31.00
CA ILE A 460 -1.32 8.59 -32.02
C ILE A 460 -0.90 9.76 -32.93
N PRO A 461 0.37 9.82 -33.40
CA PRO A 461 0.78 10.81 -34.38
C PRO A 461 -0.06 10.72 -35.66
N ASP A 462 -1.07 11.58 -35.78
CA ASP A 462 -1.90 11.71 -36.98
C ASP A 462 -1.32 12.83 -37.88
N PRO A 463 -0.78 12.50 -39.07
CA PRO A 463 -0.20 13.49 -39.97
C PRO A 463 -1.16 14.62 -40.34
N VAL A 464 -2.48 14.37 -40.38
CA VAL A 464 -3.47 15.41 -40.72
C VAL A 464 -3.55 16.45 -39.60
N ALA A 465 -3.68 15.99 -38.36
CA ALA A 465 -3.71 16.87 -37.19
C ALA A 465 -2.38 17.62 -36.99
N VAL A 466 -1.24 16.95 -37.25
CA VAL A 466 0.09 17.58 -37.19
C VAL A 466 0.25 18.65 -38.27
N ALA A 467 -0.17 18.40 -39.51
CA ALA A 467 -0.13 19.39 -40.58
C ALA A 467 -0.97 20.63 -40.27
N ALA A 468 -2.14 20.43 -39.65
CA ALA A 468 -3.02 21.53 -39.25
C ALA A 468 -2.38 22.47 -38.19
N ALA A 469 -1.48 21.93 -37.36
CA ALA A 469 -0.74 22.69 -36.35
C ALA A 469 0.42 23.52 -36.94
N LYS A 470 0.77 23.32 -38.22
CA LYS A 470 1.82 24.05 -38.96
C LYS A 470 3.17 24.10 -38.24
N PRO A 471 3.76 22.94 -37.87
CA PRO A 471 5.08 22.94 -37.26
C PRO A 471 6.17 23.39 -38.25
N ASP A 472 7.20 24.05 -37.74
CA ASP A 472 8.48 24.26 -38.44
C ASP A 472 9.54 23.21 -38.05
N LEU A 473 9.26 22.42 -37.02
CA LEU A 473 10.00 21.22 -36.62
C LEU A 473 9.06 20.19 -36.00
N ILE A 474 9.21 18.93 -36.40
CA ILE A 474 8.57 17.79 -35.75
C ILE A 474 9.65 17.03 -34.98
N ILE A 475 9.39 16.72 -33.72
CA ILE A 475 10.23 15.88 -32.86
C ILE A 475 9.41 14.66 -32.50
N ASP A 476 9.88 13.49 -32.93
CA ASP A 476 9.29 12.20 -32.58
C ASP A 476 10.41 11.21 -32.32
N THR A 477 10.88 11.17 -31.07
CA THR A 477 11.99 10.30 -30.65
C THR A 477 11.53 8.89 -30.26
N GLY A 478 10.25 8.56 -30.48
CA GLY A 478 9.72 7.21 -30.28
C GLY A 478 10.15 6.22 -31.38
N ASP A 479 9.57 5.01 -31.32
CA ASP A 479 9.76 3.98 -32.34
C ASP A 479 8.92 4.28 -33.59
N VAL A 480 9.36 5.27 -34.35
CA VAL A 480 8.73 5.67 -35.61
C VAL A 480 9.13 4.72 -36.73
N ASP A 481 8.16 4.23 -37.50
CA ASP A 481 8.41 3.45 -38.72
C ASP A 481 8.67 4.36 -39.94
N LYS A 482 9.20 3.77 -41.01
CA LYS A 482 9.61 4.55 -42.19
C LYS A 482 8.42 5.25 -42.86
N ALA A 483 7.26 4.59 -42.92
CA ALA A 483 6.08 5.11 -43.56
C ALA A 483 5.50 6.33 -42.81
N THR A 484 5.51 6.29 -41.48
CA THR A 484 5.09 7.38 -40.61
C THR A 484 6.09 8.53 -40.70
N TYR A 485 7.39 8.23 -40.64
CA TYR A 485 8.44 9.23 -40.85
C TYR A 485 8.30 9.96 -42.18
N ASP A 486 8.07 9.24 -43.29
CA ASP A 486 7.95 9.85 -44.61
C ASP A 486 6.74 10.81 -44.68
N LYS A 487 5.63 10.46 -44.01
CA LYS A 487 4.45 11.34 -43.90
C LYS A 487 4.73 12.59 -43.06
N LEU A 488 5.41 12.44 -41.92
CA LEU A 488 5.76 13.58 -41.05
C LEU A 488 6.79 14.49 -41.72
N SER A 489 7.79 13.91 -42.38
CA SER A 489 8.85 14.63 -43.09
C SER A 489 8.35 15.41 -44.30
N ALA A 490 7.20 15.02 -44.87
CA ALA A 490 6.52 15.79 -45.90
C ALA A 490 5.83 17.05 -45.35
N ILE A 491 5.62 17.15 -44.04
CA ILE A 491 5.01 18.31 -43.36
C ILE A 491 6.10 19.31 -42.94
N ALA A 492 7.11 18.84 -42.22
CA ALA A 492 8.21 19.65 -41.69
C ALA A 492 9.45 18.78 -41.44
N PRO A 493 10.65 19.38 -41.29
CA PRO A 493 11.83 18.66 -40.80
C PRO A 493 11.49 17.82 -39.58
N THR A 494 11.78 16.51 -39.62
CA THR A 494 11.35 15.54 -38.60
C THR A 494 12.56 14.90 -37.93
N LEU A 495 12.77 15.19 -36.65
CA LEU A 495 13.82 14.61 -35.83
C LEU A 495 13.33 13.33 -35.16
N THR A 496 13.99 12.23 -35.50
CA THR A 496 13.83 10.92 -34.84
C THR A 496 15.04 10.59 -33.98
N ARG A 497 14.90 9.63 -33.05
CA ARG A 497 16.06 9.05 -32.32
C ARG A 497 17.14 8.57 -33.29
N THR A 498 18.40 8.66 -32.89
CA THR A 498 19.53 8.03 -33.61
C THR A 498 19.41 6.50 -33.62
N PRO A 499 19.97 5.79 -34.60
CA PRO A 499 20.01 4.31 -34.60
C PRO A 499 20.64 3.74 -33.32
N ASP A 500 20.19 2.55 -32.90
CA ASP A 500 20.59 1.86 -31.65
C ASP A 500 22.07 1.46 -31.56
N ASP A 501 22.85 1.67 -32.62
CA ASP A 501 24.31 1.44 -32.65
C ASP A 501 25.10 2.58 -31.95
N SER A 502 24.44 3.58 -31.36
CA SER A 502 25.12 4.62 -30.59
C SER A 502 25.69 4.05 -29.29
N ALA A 503 26.98 4.29 -29.02
CA ALA A 503 27.67 3.82 -27.80
C ALA A 503 27.11 4.36 -26.47
N GLN A 504 26.14 5.28 -26.50
CA GLN A 504 25.52 5.85 -25.30
C GLN A 504 24.07 5.41 -25.14
N PRO A 505 23.63 5.10 -23.92
CA PRO A 505 22.24 4.72 -23.64
C PRO A 505 21.28 5.89 -23.91
N TRP A 506 20.11 5.56 -24.47
CA TRP A 506 19.03 6.53 -24.67
C TRP A 506 18.25 6.72 -23.36
N THR A 507 18.53 7.80 -22.66
CA THR A 507 17.92 8.20 -21.39
C THR A 507 17.20 9.53 -21.59
N TRP A 508 16.34 9.94 -20.66
CA TRP A 508 15.69 11.25 -20.78
C TRP A 508 16.71 12.41 -20.75
N GLN A 509 17.88 12.24 -20.13
CA GLN A 509 18.96 13.23 -20.12
C GLN A 509 19.61 13.37 -21.51
N THR A 510 19.86 12.25 -22.20
CA THR A 510 20.41 12.28 -23.57
C THR A 510 19.37 12.77 -24.57
N GLN A 511 18.10 12.37 -24.42
CA GLN A 511 16.97 12.90 -25.18
C GLN A 511 16.82 14.42 -24.98
N LEU A 512 16.83 14.92 -23.74
CA LEU A 512 16.73 16.35 -23.44
C LEU A 512 17.89 17.12 -24.07
N SER A 513 19.11 16.61 -23.95
CA SER A 513 20.31 17.24 -24.54
C SER A 513 20.22 17.26 -26.07
N TRP A 514 19.72 16.18 -26.67
CA TRP A 514 19.51 16.08 -28.11
C TRP A 514 18.49 17.10 -28.63
N ILE A 515 17.33 17.17 -27.98
CA ILE A 515 16.27 18.15 -28.29
C ILE A 515 16.79 19.57 -28.03
N ALA A 516 17.49 19.80 -26.93
CA ALA A 516 18.03 21.10 -26.59
C ALA A 516 19.05 21.60 -27.61
N LYS A 517 19.87 20.72 -28.17
CA LYS A 517 20.77 21.05 -29.27
C LYS A 517 19.98 21.55 -30.49
N ALA A 518 18.93 20.84 -30.89
CA ALA A 518 18.03 21.26 -31.98
C ALA A 518 17.38 22.64 -31.73
N LEU A 519 17.07 22.95 -30.48
CA LEU A 519 16.43 24.20 -30.09
C LEU A 519 17.42 25.32 -29.72
N GLY A 520 18.73 25.01 -29.67
CA GLY A 520 19.78 25.91 -29.22
C GLY A 520 19.62 26.33 -27.75
N ARG A 521 19.36 25.36 -26.87
CA ARG A 521 19.06 25.51 -25.44
C ARG A 521 19.92 24.61 -24.54
N ASP A 522 21.13 24.26 -24.99
CA ASP A 522 22.06 23.35 -24.30
C ASP A 522 22.34 23.76 -22.85
N ALA A 523 22.50 25.06 -22.59
CA ALA A 523 22.73 25.58 -21.25
C ALA A 523 21.54 25.30 -20.31
N THR A 524 20.31 25.48 -20.80
CA THR A 524 19.08 25.18 -20.05
C THR A 524 18.97 23.69 -19.76
N ALA A 525 19.20 22.83 -20.76
CA ALA A 525 19.21 21.38 -20.57
C ALA A 525 20.22 20.95 -19.50
N LYS A 526 21.44 21.49 -19.57
CA LYS A 526 22.48 21.23 -18.57
C LYS A 526 22.01 21.59 -17.16
N THR A 527 21.44 22.78 -16.97
CA THR A 527 20.92 23.20 -15.65
C THR A 527 19.80 22.28 -15.14
N LEU A 528 18.89 21.85 -16.01
CA LEU A 528 17.80 20.94 -15.64
C LEU A 528 18.33 19.56 -15.22
N ILE A 529 19.31 19.01 -15.96
CA ILE A 529 19.96 17.73 -15.64
C ILE A 529 20.72 17.82 -14.31
N ASP A 530 21.50 18.88 -14.12
CA ASP A 530 22.25 19.11 -12.88
C ASP A 530 21.30 19.24 -11.67
N THR A 531 20.17 19.95 -11.86
CA THR A 531 19.14 20.13 -10.82
C THR A 531 18.47 18.80 -10.44
N ALA A 532 18.05 18.01 -11.42
CA ALA A 532 17.44 16.71 -11.19
C ALA A 532 18.40 15.77 -10.44
N SER A 533 19.67 15.75 -10.86
CA SER A 533 20.73 14.95 -10.23
C SER A 533 20.98 15.35 -8.77
N ALA A 534 20.99 16.65 -8.48
CA ALA A 534 21.12 17.16 -7.12
C ALA A 534 19.93 16.79 -6.23
N GLN A 535 18.70 16.87 -6.75
CA GLN A 535 17.49 16.47 -6.02
C GLN A 535 17.48 14.98 -5.71
N GLN A 536 17.80 14.13 -6.69
CA GLN A 536 17.88 12.68 -6.47
C GLN A 536 19.00 12.31 -5.49
N THR A 537 20.14 13.01 -5.52
CA THR A 537 21.20 12.85 -4.52
C THR A 537 20.72 13.21 -3.11
N LYS A 538 19.92 14.28 -2.98
CA LYS A 538 19.29 14.65 -1.71
C LYS A 538 18.31 13.57 -1.23
N ILE A 539 17.45 13.06 -2.11
CA ILE A 539 16.51 11.97 -1.79
C ILE A 539 17.28 10.74 -1.29
N ARG A 540 18.34 10.34 -1.98
CA ARG A 540 19.18 9.21 -1.55
C ARG A 540 19.75 9.41 -0.14
N SER A 541 20.13 10.64 0.20
CA SER A 541 20.62 11.00 1.53
C SER A 541 19.51 11.01 2.59
N ASP A 542 18.31 11.47 2.24
CA ASP A 542 17.17 11.58 3.16
C ASP A 542 16.49 10.22 3.41
N HIS A 543 16.60 9.28 2.47
CA HIS A 543 15.97 7.96 2.51
C HIS A 543 17.02 6.83 2.45
N PRO A 544 17.84 6.63 3.51
CA PRO A 544 18.88 5.60 3.52
C PRO A 544 18.34 4.17 3.34
N ALA A 545 17.05 3.94 3.65
CA ALA A 545 16.38 2.66 3.44
C ALA A 545 16.34 2.22 1.96
N PHE A 546 16.45 3.14 1.00
CA PHE A 546 16.51 2.79 -0.43
C PHE A 546 17.87 2.27 -0.86
N THR A 547 18.93 2.67 -0.16
CA THR A 547 20.30 2.51 -0.63
C THR A 547 20.67 1.03 -0.73
N GLY A 548 20.98 0.59 -1.96
CA GLY A 548 21.48 -0.76 -2.24
C GLY A 548 20.43 -1.87 -2.24
N LYS A 549 19.15 -1.58 -1.98
CA LYS A 549 18.08 -2.56 -2.12
C LYS A 549 17.87 -2.91 -3.60
N THR A 550 17.81 -4.19 -3.92
CA THR A 550 17.56 -4.62 -5.31
C THR A 550 16.12 -4.34 -5.73
N ILE A 551 15.92 -3.83 -6.95
CA ILE A 551 14.59 -3.49 -7.48
C ILE A 551 14.24 -4.23 -8.76
N THR A 552 12.95 -4.50 -8.95
CA THR A 552 12.39 -5.01 -10.20
C THR A 552 11.06 -4.33 -10.47
N VAL A 553 10.88 -3.76 -11.66
CA VAL A 553 9.63 -3.11 -12.08
C VAL A 553 8.89 -4.07 -13.01
N VAL A 554 7.65 -4.41 -12.63
CA VAL A 554 6.75 -5.26 -13.38
C VAL A 554 5.59 -4.41 -13.90
N ASN A 555 5.48 -4.25 -15.20
CA ASN A 555 4.29 -3.66 -15.82
C ASN A 555 3.22 -4.74 -15.96
N TYR A 556 2.01 -4.48 -15.48
CA TYR A 556 0.89 -5.40 -15.54
C TYR A 556 -0.31 -4.78 -16.26
N SER A 557 -0.84 -5.51 -17.23
CA SER A 557 -2.03 -5.16 -18.01
C SER A 557 -2.88 -6.41 -18.20
N ASP A 558 -4.06 -6.48 -17.57
CA ASP A 558 -5.08 -7.54 -17.54
C ASP A 558 -4.61 -9.01 -17.47
N THR A 559 -3.85 -9.47 -18.47
CA THR A 559 -3.30 -10.83 -18.57
C THR A 559 -1.80 -10.89 -18.89
N ALA A 560 -1.18 -9.77 -19.22
CA ALA A 560 0.21 -9.67 -19.62
C ALA A 560 1.04 -8.95 -18.55
N GLY A 561 2.18 -9.56 -18.21
CA GLY A 561 3.23 -8.95 -17.40
C GLY A 561 4.48 -8.72 -18.24
N THR A 562 5.11 -7.57 -18.12
CA THR A 562 6.49 -7.37 -18.58
C THR A 562 7.35 -6.88 -17.43
N VAL A 563 8.65 -7.14 -17.49
CA VAL A 563 9.62 -6.60 -16.54
C VAL A 563 10.57 -5.68 -17.27
N ALA A 564 10.85 -4.54 -16.64
CA ALA A 564 11.95 -3.66 -17.03
C ALA A 564 13.28 -4.39 -16.79
N ALA A 565 13.73 -5.14 -17.80
CA ALA A 565 14.85 -6.08 -17.73
C ALA A 565 16.16 -5.48 -18.24
N ARG A 566 16.16 -4.21 -18.67
CA ARG A 566 17.35 -3.43 -19.00
C ARG A 566 17.20 -1.99 -18.53
N GLU A 567 18.24 -1.19 -18.80
CA GLU A 567 18.19 0.25 -18.57
C GLU A 567 17.01 0.88 -19.34
N SER A 568 16.13 1.52 -18.58
CA SER A 568 14.87 2.11 -19.02
C SER A 568 14.55 3.30 -18.10
N PRO A 569 13.63 4.20 -18.49
CA PRO A 569 13.27 5.33 -17.64
C PRO A 569 12.87 4.94 -16.20
N PRO A 570 12.10 3.85 -15.96
CA PRO A 570 11.81 3.38 -14.61
C PRO A 570 13.06 2.99 -13.81
N THR A 571 13.95 2.19 -14.40
CA THR A 571 15.13 1.67 -13.70
C THR A 571 16.13 2.79 -13.42
N SER A 572 16.35 3.68 -14.39
CA SER A 572 17.28 4.80 -14.26
C SER A 572 16.83 5.79 -13.18
N TYR A 573 15.52 6.05 -13.07
CA TYR A 573 14.99 6.89 -12.00
C TYR A 573 15.22 6.28 -10.61
N LEU A 574 14.89 5.00 -10.44
CA LEU A 574 15.00 4.30 -9.15
C LEU A 574 16.45 4.16 -8.69
N GLU A 575 17.38 3.85 -9.60
CA GLU A 575 18.82 3.88 -9.31
C GLU A 575 19.28 5.30 -8.94
N GLY A 576 18.74 6.31 -9.61
CA GLY A 576 18.95 7.72 -9.31
C GLY A 576 18.67 8.06 -7.84
N ILE A 577 17.62 7.49 -7.24
CA ILE A 577 17.25 7.73 -5.84
C ILE A 577 17.89 6.74 -4.84
N GLY A 578 18.71 5.78 -5.28
CA GLY A 578 19.55 4.96 -4.41
C GLY A 578 19.36 3.44 -4.50
N PHE A 579 18.35 2.97 -5.23
CA PHE A 579 18.13 1.54 -5.39
C PHE A 579 19.23 0.90 -6.25
N ALA A 580 19.41 -0.41 -6.09
CA ALA A 580 20.27 -1.22 -6.94
C ALA A 580 19.42 -1.99 -7.95
N TYR A 581 19.85 -2.01 -9.20
CA TYR A 581 19.18 -2.84 -10.21
C TYR A 581 19.37 -4.34 -9.94
N ASN A 582 18.31 -5.13 -10.17
CA ASN A 582 18.39 -6.58 -10.02
C ASN A 582 19.31 -7.21 -11.07
N THR A 583 20.44 -7.76 -10.61
CA THR A 583 21.48 -8.37 -11.46
C THR A 583 21.08 -9.70 -12.09
N HIS A 584 19.91 -10.25 -11.73
CA HIS A 584 19.34 -11.42 -12.40
C HIS A 584 19.06 -11.15 -13.88
N TYR A 585 18.72 -9.91 -14.23
CA TYR A 585 18.48 -9.49 -15.60
C TYR A 585 19.77 -8.99 -16.24
N ASP A 586 20.21 -9.62 -17.33
CA ASP A 586 21.45 -9.27 -18.02
C ASP A 586 21.32 -7.95 -18.77
N ARG A 587 22.13 -6.96 -18.38
CA ARG A 587 22.19 -5.64 -19.02
C ARG A 587 22.78 -5.67 -20.44
N ASN A 588 23.55 -6.71 -20.77
CA ASN A 588 24.40 -6.78 -21.96
C ASN A 588 23.80 -7.56 -23.14
N THR A 589 22.59 -8.11 -23.02
CA THR A 589 21.94 -8.80 -24.14
C THR A 589 21.16 -7.80 -24.99
N GLY A 590 21.14 -7.97 -26.32
CA GLY A 590 20.30 -7.20 -27.24
C GLY A 590 18.78 -7.44 -27.09
N ALA A 591 18.34 -7.80 -25.88
CA ALA A 591 16.94 -8.00 -25.54
C ALA A 591 16.19 -6.65 -25.43
N PRO A 592 14.86 -6.65 -25.62
CA PRO A 592 14.03 -5.45 -25.45
C PRO A 592 14.09 -4.89 -24.02
N PRO A 593 13.83 -3.59 -23.81
CA PRO A 593 13.79 -2.96 -22.48
C PRO A 593 12.81 -3.64 -21.53
N ASP A 594 11.64 -4.02 -22.05
CA ASP A 594 10.61 -4.77 -21.36
C ASP A 594 10.59 -6.22 -21.85
N THR A 595 10.81 -7.16 -20.94
CA THR A 595 10.78 -8.60 -21.24
C THR A 595 9.45 -9.20 -20.77
N PRO A 596 8.70 -9.93 -21.62
CA PRO A 596 7.48 -10.61 -21.19
C PRO A 596 7.74 -11.62 -20.08
N VAL A 597 6.84 -11.67 -19.10
CA VAL A 597 6.87 -12.65 -18.02
C VAL A 597 5.53 -13.35 -17.91
N ASP A 598 5.56 -14.67 -17.85
CA ASP A 598 4.39 -15.49 -17.55
C ASP A 598 4.07 -15.39 -16.05
N LEU A 599 3.07 -14.59 -15.71
CA LEU A 599 2.60 -14.40 -14.33
C LEU A 599 1.68 -15.53 -13.86
N THR A 600 1.34 -16.50 -14.72
CA THR A 600 0.47 -17.65 -14.42
C THR A 600 1.26 -18.92 -14.07
N ARG A 601 2.52 -19.01 -14.50
CA ARG A 601 3.43 -20.11 -14.19
C ARG A 601 4.55 -19.64 -13.29
N ASN A 602 4.61 -20.21 -12.09
CA ASN A 602 5.62 -20.01 -11.04
C ASN A 602 6.99 -19.53 -11.56
N PRO A 603 7.26 -18.21 -11.59
CA PRO A 603 8.56 -17.69 -11.87
C PRO A 603 9.22 -17.47 -10.51
N ALA A 604 9.83 -18.53 -9.99
CA ALA A 604 10.70 -18.44 -8.83
C ALA A 604 11.69 -17.25 -8.94
N TYR A 605 12.01 -16.81 -10.15
CA TYR A 605 12.94 -15.73 -10.48
C TYR A 605 12.46 -14.31 -10.18
N LEU A 606 11.16 -13.99 -10.26
CA LEU A 606 10.67 -12.65 -9.85
C LEU A 606 10.76 -12.45 -8.34
N VAL A 607 10.73 -13.56 -7.60
CA VAL A 607 10.31 -13.62 -6.21
C VAL A 607 11.47 -13.96 -5.25
N THR A 608 12.57 -14.54 -5.75
CA THR A 608 13.63 -15.11 -4.89
C THR A 608 14.89 -14.24 -4.71
N SER A 609 15.04 -13.11 -5.42
CA SER A 609 16.29 -12.32 -5.35
C SER A 609 16.14 -10.80 -5.35
N THR A 610 14.92 -10.29 -5.23
CA THR A 610 14.64 -8.84 -5.23
C THR A 610 14.27 -8.40 -3.82
N ASP A 611 14.73 -7.22 -3.39
CA ASP A 611 14.30 -6.62 -2.12
C ASP A 611 12.94 -5.92 -2.30
N VAL A 612 12.76 -5.23 -3.42
CA VAL A 612 11.56 -4.46 -3.75
C VAL A 612 11.05 -4.76 -5.17
N VAL A 613 9.81 -5.22 -5.29
CA VAL A 613 9.13 -5.33 -6.59
C VAL A 613 8.14 -4.18 -6.69
N ILE A 614 8.22 -3.42 -7.78
CA ILE A 614 7.24 -2.40 -8.14
C ILE A 614 6.31 -2.99 -9.18
N VAL A 615 5.01 -2.96 -8.95
CA VAL A 615 3.98 -3.39 -9.91
C VAL A 615 3.26 -2.15 -10.45
N ALA A 616 3.58 -1.77 -11.68
CA ALA A 616 2.90 -0.70 -12.40
C ALA A 616 1.65 -1.26 -13.09
N ARG A 617 0.46 -0.92 -12.58
CA ARG A 617 -0.82 -1.49 -13.00
C ARG A 617 -1.57 -0.59 -13.97
N THR A 618 -1.92 -1.15 -15.12
CA THR A 618 -2.76 -0.49 -16.14
C THR A 618 -3.97 -1.33 -16.53
N ASP A 619 -4.22 -2.41 -15.78
CA ASP A 619 -5.34 -3.31 -15.97
C ASP A 619 -6.68 -2.68 -15.54
N LYS A 620 -7.79 -3.29 -15.95
CA LYS A 620 -9.15 -2.79 -15.66
C LYS A 620 -9.47 -2.62 -14.17
N ASP A 621 -8.76 -3.33 -13.29
CA ASP A 621 -8.95 -3.31 -11.85
C ASP A 621 -7.96 -2.35 -11.14
N ALA A 622 -7.20 -1.55 -11.90
CA ALA A 622 -6.32 -0.50 -11.38
C ALA A 622 -7.10 0.74 -10.88
N GLY A 623 -6.57 1.46 -9.88
CA GLY A 623 -7.11 2.74 -9.41
C GLY A 623 -7.51 2.82 -7.92
N GLY A 624 -6.87 2.03 -7.05
CA GLY A 624 -7.14 2.02 -5.61
C GLY A 624 -5.98 1.53 -4.74
N GLY A 625 -4.75 1.43 -5.26
CA GLY A 625 -3.54 0.93 -4.58
C GLY A 625 -3.61 -0.53 -4.15
N GLY A 626 -4.67 -1.25 -4.54
CA GLY A 626 -5.03 -2.56 -4.00
C GLY A 626 -4.44 -3.72 -4.80
N PHE A 627 -4.51 -4.92 -4.21
CA PHE A 627 -4.06 -6.18 -4.83
C PHE A 627 -5.15 -6.85 -5.69
N HIS A 628 -6.36 -6.29 -5.70
CA HIS A 628 -7.51 -6.86 -6.42
C HIS A 628 -7.18 -7.05 -7.90
N GLY A 629 -7.40 -8.25 -8.46
CA GLY A 629 -7.12 -8.54 -9.88
C GLY A 629 -5.66 -8.87 -10.22
N LEU A 630 -4.73 -8.71 -9.27
CA LEU A 630 -3.34 -9.11 -9.49
C LEU A 630 -3.18 -10.64 -9.49
N PRO A 631 -2.29 -11.20 -10.33
CA PRO A 631 -1.98 -12.62 -10.30
C PRO A 631 -1.45 -13.05 -8.94
N VAL A 632 -1.88 -14.23 -8.49
CA VAL A 632 -1.58 -14.81 -7.16
C VAL A 632 -0.08 -14.84 -6.83
N ILE A 633 0.78 -14.86 -7.84
CA ILE A 633 2.22 -14.79 -7.67
C ILE A 633 2.67 -13.57 -6.84
N PHE A 634 2.08 -12.40 -7.05
CA PHE A 634 2.46 -11.20 -6.31
C PHE A 634 2.09 -11.32 -4.83
N SER A 635 1.05 -12.10 -4.52
CA SER A 635 0.65 -12.44 -3.16
C SER A 635 1.60 -13.42 -2.46
N ALA A 636 2.41 -14.17 -3.22
CA ALA A 636 3.40 -15.10 -2.69
C ALA A 636 4.78 -14.46 -2.51
N TYR A 637 4.96 -13.19 -2.88
CA TYR A 637 6.22 -12.47 -2.73
C TYR A 637 6.46 -12.06 -1.28
N SER A 638 7.60 -12.48 -0.74
CA SER A 638 8.00 -12.23 0.65
C SER A 638 8.77 -10.92 0.85
N GLY A 639 9.21 -10.27 -0.24
CA GLY A 639 9.89 -8.96 -0.21
C GLY A 639 8.90 -7.78 -0.18
N VAL A 640 9.40 -6.56 -0.36
CA VAL A 640 8.55 -5.36 -0.38
C VAL A 640 7.87 -5.23 -1.74
N LEU A 641 6.55 -5.33 -1.77
CA LEU A 641 5.76 -5.15 -2.98
C LEU A 641 5.12 -3.77 -2.98
N VAL A 642 5.43 -2.97 -4.00
CA VAL A 642 4.93 -1.61 -4.18
C VAL A 642 4.00 -1.58 -5.38
N ILE A 643 2.73 -1.27 -5.16
CA ILE A 643 1.75 -1.13 -6.25
C ILE A 643 1.68 0.35 -6.65
N ILE A 644 1.85 0.60 -7.95
CA ILE A 644 1.64 1.90 -8.56
C ILE A 644 0.51 1.73 -9.57
N ASP A 645 -0.62 2.38 -9.32
CA ASP A 645 -1.78 2.34 -10.21
C ASP A 645 -2.34 3.74 -10.54
N ASP A 646 -1.69 4.79 -10.07
CA ASP A 646 -1.92 6.16 -10.54
C ASP A 646 -1.40 6.30 -11.99
N PRO A 647 -2.28 6.57 -12.97
CA PRO A 647 -1.87 6.65 -14.38
C PRO A 647 -0.83 7.74 -14.64
N ALA A 648 -0.86 8.84 -13.87
CA ALA A 648 0.13 9.90 -14.01
C ALA A 648 1.52 9.43 -13.55
N THR A 649 1.61 8.77 -12.39
CA THR A 649 2.86 8.20 -11.87
C THR A 649 3.42 7.13 -12.79
N ILE A 650 2.59 6.23 -13.33
CA ILE A 650 3.04 5.22 -14.30
C ILE A 650 3.59 5.88 -15.55
N THR A 651 2.85 6.83 -16.12
CA THR A 651 3.27 7.51 -17.35
C THR A 651 4.57 8.29 -17.12
N ALA A 652 4.68 9.04 -16.02
CA ALA A 652 5.90 9.77 -15.67
C ALA A 652 7.11 8.84 -15.49
N LEU A 653 6.90 7.67 -14.87
CA LEU A 653 7.94 6.67 -14.67
C LEU A 653 8.38 6.03 -16.00
N GLN A 654 7.45 5.82 -16.92
CA GLN A 654 7.72 5.23 -18.23
C GLN A 654 8.35 6.20 -19.24
N THR A 655 7.99 7.48 -19.21
CA THR A 655 8.51 8.47 -20.17
C THR A 655 9.79 9.16 -19.68
N GLY A 656 9.91 9.41 -18.37
CA GLY A 656 10.95 10.29 -17.83
C GLY A 656 10.83 11.74 -18.31
N GLY A 657 11.87 12.53 -18.06
CA GLY A 657 11.93 13.97 -18.36
C GLY A 657 12.13 14.84 -17.11
N PRO A 658 12.54 16.12 -17.25
CA PRO A 658 12.74 17.00 -16.10
C PRO A 658 11.48 17.19 -15.24
N ALA A 659 10.33 17.45 -15.85
CA ALA A 659 9.10 17.70 -15.12
C ALA A 659 8.53 16.41 -14.52
N ALA A 660 8.55 15.31 -15.28
CA ALA A 660 8.23 13.98 -14.79
C ALA A 660 9.12 13.57 -13.60
N THR A 661 10.43 13.80 -13.66
CA THR A 661 11.37 13.51 -12.56
C THR A 661 11.02 14.32 -11.32
N LYS A 662 10.70 15.61 -11.47
CA LYS A 662 10.26 16.46 -10.36
C LYS A 662 8.96 15.96 -9.73
N PHE A 663 8.02 15.52 -10.56
CA PHE A 663 6.76 14.91 -10.10
C PHE A 663 7.01 13.64 -9.30
N LEU A 664 7.78 12.69 -9.86
CA LEU A 664 8.13 11.42 -9.20
C LEU A 664 8.90 11.62 -7.89
N ASN A 665 9.79 12.62 -7.83
CA ASN A 665 10.53 13.00 -6.61
C ASN A 665 9.62 13.38 -5.45
N THR A 666 8.33 13.67 -5.73
CA THR A 666 7.31 13.91 -4.72
C THR A 666 6.39 12.71 -4.58
N THR A 667 5.70 12.32 -5.65
CA THR A 667 4.64 11.30 -5.59
C THR A 667 5.17 9.90 -5.34
N LEU A 668 6.12 9.45 -6.17
CA LEU A 668 6.68 8.11 -6.08
C LEU A 668 7.59 7.96 -4.86
N VAL A 669 8.43 8.96 -4.55
CA VAL A 669 9.31 8.90 -3.37
C VAL A 669 8.52 8.78 -2.07
N ASN A 670 7.43 9.53 -1.91
CA ASN A 670 6.56 9.39 -0.74
C ASN A 670 5.97 7.98 -0.66
N THR A 671 5.44 7.48 -1.78
CA THR A 671 4.90 6.10 -1.86
C THR A 671 5.94 5.05 -1.48
N LEU A 672 7.17 5.18 -1.98
CA LEU A 672 8.27 4.27 -1.67
C LEU A 672 8.72 4.38 -0.21
N ALA A 673 8.82 5.59 0.33
CA ALA A 673 9.25 5.83 1.72
C ALA A 673 8.25 5.27 2.74
N ASP A 674 6.96 5.34 2.43
CA ASP A 674 5.89 4.80 3.26
C ASP A 674 5.87 3.26 3.27
N GLN A 675 6.34 2.63 2.19
CA GLN A 675 6.27 1.16 2.03
C GLN A 675 7.59 0.45 2.32
N ILE A 676 8.73 1.16 2.29
CA ILE A 676 10.07 0.62 2.50
C ILE A 676 10.64 1.22 3.79
N HIS A 677 10.54 0.46 4.90
CA HIS A 677 11.08 0.83 6.21
C HIS A 677 12.34 0.04 6.56
#